data_AF-A0A1C4KX96-F1
#
_entry.id   AF-A0A1C4KX96-F1
#
_cell.length_a   1.000
_cell.length_b   1.000
_cell.length_c   1.000
_cell.angle_alpha   90.00
_cell.angle_beta   90.00
_cell.angle_gamma   90.00
#
_symmetry.space_group_name_H-M   'P 1'
#
loop_
_entity.id
_entity.type
_entity.pdbx_description
1 polymer ?
#
loop_
_entity_poly.entity_id
_entity_poly.type
_entity_poly.pdbx_seq_one_letter_code
_entity_poly.pdbx_strand_id
1 'polypeptide(L)'
;MSPAWSRRTFLAAAGGAALTAGSLLPSSAASATAADPYTALRATWRTLILGEGFSPTAEPFKSRLADLGSQAGTWHDSMTPATGSLWPDAVFADPDPDTDAESYAFSAKIVDSYTRLSTMAQAYSQQGTGLTGNTALRDAVVTGLDHLHAQVYNDGQTRYGNWYSWQIGAPQALLDTCVLMYDALGAARIDAYCAAVDHFVPDSAVGSYTGTSTGANRVDLCRVLALRGVVGASSAKLALARDALSPVFPYVTSGDGLHSDGSFIQHTTVPYTGSYGSVMLGGLGMLFALLKGTQWEVTDPQRQIVFDAVEGAWAPFLYNGLVMDSVAGRAISRGLTSTAPDAVQQNDHLRGHPILASIVLLGQGASASENARWRALVKGWARRDYYSPPLENPTLGLTALSRLASVLDDSSVTGLPEPTGHRLFTDMARATHRRPGWAASLSMADRRITYYETGNGENLRGWHTGSGMLYWWGDTYANGQYSDAFWPTVDPYRLPGITASRKALADAAGGDWGASLPDVNWVGGVTDGQRASVGQYLKGLSSTLLAKKSWFFLDDTVVALGAGITGTDGAAVETTVDNRNLGPTGGSAFTVDGATKPLAYPWSATLTGASWAHLAGHGGYVFPGGATVKALRESRTGSWRDINTGGATTSVSRKYLTLWFDHGKDPRQASYAYQLLPGADAARTAARAADTTWLRVLANTDDQQGVSVPSLGLTAVNFWFGGTVGTLVADNPCSVMVTEHPDGTATVCVSDPMRMRTNLTVTWNRAVAAVVSKPSTVSSATAGASLRLVFGDLSGTRGTTQTVKVRLA
;
A
#
# COMPACT_ATOMS: atom_id res chain seq x y z
N MET A 1 43.40 37.95 -16.13
CA MET A 1 43.17 39.32 -16.62
C MET A 1 42.01 39.92 -15.81
N SER A 2 42.34 40.78 -14.84
CA SER A 2 41.44 41.75 -14.18
C SER A 2 41.39 43.03 -15.06
N PRO A 3 40.45 43.99 -14.91
CA PRO A 3 39.86 44.57 -13.68
C PRO A 3 38.31 44.57 -13.67
N ALA A 4 37.55 44.63 -12.57
CA ALA A 4 37.57 45.40 -11.32
C ALA A 4 36.99 46.84 -11.42
N TRP A 5 36.01 47.09 -10.52
CA TRP A 5 35.47 48.36 -9.97
C TRP A 5 34.13 48.89 -10.52
N SER A 6 33.23 49.49 -9.72
CA SER A 6 32.99 49.56 -8.26
C SER A 6 31.68 50.32 -7.97
N ARG A 7 31.09 50.13 -6.78
CA ARG A 7 29.98 50.92 -6.21
C ARG A 7 30.45 52.30 -5.70
N ARG A 8 29.54 53.29 -5.78
CA ARG A 8 29.32 54.53 -4.97
C ARG A 8 29.65 55.90 -5.59
N THR A 9 28.70 56.81 -5.33
CA THR A 9 28.72 58.30 -5.41
C THR A 9 28.65 58.84 -6.85
N PHE A 10 27.75 59.78 -7.21
CA PHE A 10 27.49 61.06 -6.57
C PHE A 10 26.21 61.73 -7.15
N LEU A 11 25.56 62.57 -6.34
CA LEU A 11 24.29 63.28 -6.54
C LEU A 11 24.37 64.57 -7.40
N ALA A 12 23.18 65.06 -7.78
CA ALA A 12 22.77 66.45 -8.14
C ALA A 12 22.92 66.88 -9.64
N ALA A 13 22.03 67.66 -10.27
CA ALA A 13 21.02 68.61 -9.79
C ALA A 13 19.93 68.95 -10.85
N ALA A 14 18.76 69.37 -10.35
CA ALA A 14 17.80 70.42 -10.80
C ALA A 14 17.32 70.52 -12.28
N GLY A 15 16.07 70.84 -12.60
CA GLY A 15 14.94 71.33 -11.79
C GLY A 15 13.73 71.65 -12.67
N GLY A 16 12.59 71.95 -12.05
CA GLY A 16 11.38 72.42 -12.76
C GLY A 16 10.11 72.25 -11.93
N ALA A 17 9.88 73.18 -11.01
CA ALA A 17 8.68 73.26 -10.19
C ALA A 17 7.51 73.90 -10.96
N ALA A 18 6.29 73.39 -10.76
CA ALA A 18 5.06 74.17 -10.83
C ALA A 18 4.03 73.60 -9.84
N LEU A 19 3.69 74.42 -8.85
CA LEU A 19 2.66 74.20 -7.84
C LEU A 19 1.27 74.48 -8.43
N THR A 20 0.30 73.62 -8.16
CA THR A 20 -1.11 74.03 -7.95
C THR A 20 -1.72 73.20 -6.83
N ALA A 21 -2.34 73.92 -5.91
CA ALA A 21 -2.87 73.47 -4.63
C ALA A 21 -4.22 72.73 -4.74
N GLY A 22 -4.52 71.93 -3.72
CA GLY A 22 -5.87 71.82 -3.17
C GLY A 22 -6.58 70.48 -3.32
N SER A 23 -6.44 69.60 -2.33
CA SER A 23 -7.58 69.06 -1.58
C SER A 23 -7.06 68.16 -0.44
N LEU A 24 -7.33 68.59 0.79
CA LEU A 24 -7.24 67.76 1.99
C LEU A 24 -8.38 66.74 1.93
N LEU A 25 -8.04 65.47 1.72
CA LEU A 25 -8.89 64.35 2.09
C LEU A 25 -8.20 63.60 3.22
N PRO A 26 -8.89 63.30 4.34
CA PRO A 26 -8.27 62.54 5.41
C PRO A 26 -7.97 61.14 4.89
N SER A 27 -6.70 60.73 4.98
CA SER A 27 -6.34 59.34 4.87
C SER A 27 -6.94 58.61 6.07
N SER A 28 -8.18 58.12 5.91
CA SER A 28 -8.60 56.95 6.66
C SER A 28 -7.72 55.81 6.18
N ALA A 29 -6.58 55.64 6.86
CA ALA A 29 -5.98 54.33 7.01
C ALA A 29 -7.07 53.48 7.69
N ALA A 30 -7.95 52.92 6.88
CA ALA A 30 -8.74 51.77 7.29
C ALA A 30 -7.69 50.76 7.72
N SER A 31 -7.56 50.57 9.03
CA SER A 31 -6.91 49.38 9.55
C SER A 31 -7.66 48.23 8.87
N ALA A 32 -7.02 47.58 7.90
CA ALA A 32 -7.49 46.30 7.43
C ALA A 32 -7.55 45.42 8.68
N THR A 33 -8.75 45.24 9.23
CA THR A 33 -9.01 44.29 10.30
C THR A 33 -8.47 42.97 9.80
N ALA A 34 -7.39 42.49 10.42
CA ALA A 34 -6.84 41.19 10.10
C ALA A 34 -8.00 40.19 10.10
N ALA A 35 -8.25 39.56 8.95
CA ALA A 35 -9.37 38.64 8.80
C ALA A 35 -9.30 37.57 9.90
N ASP A 36 -10.45 37.22 10.47
CA ASP A 36 -10.56 36.17 11.47
C ASP A 36 -9.85 34.89 10.96
N PRO A 37 -8.77 34.41 11.63
CA PRO A 37 -7.98 33.29 11.15
C PRO A 37 -8.81 32.00 11.01
N TYR A 38 -9.88 31.85 11.80
CA TYR A 38 -10.76 30.69 11.71
C TYR A 38 -11.64 30.72 10.45
N THR A 39 -12.07 31.91 10.01
CA THR A 39 -12.76 32.10 8.73
C THR A 39 -11.87 31.72 7.55
N ALA A 40 -10.60 32.12 7.57
CA ALA A 40 -9.64 31.71 6.53
C ALA A 40 -9.42 30.18 6.51
N LEU A 41 -9.30 29.55 7.69
CA LEU A 41 -9.18 28.09 7.80
C LEU A 41 -10.43 27.35 7.29
N ARG A 42 -11.63 27.86 7.57
CA ARG A 42 -12.89 27.30 6.99
C ARG A 42 -12.89 27.40 5.47
N ALA A 43 -12.47 28.52 4.91
CA ALA A 43 -12.32 28.69 3.46
C ALA A 43 -11.32 27.69 2.87
N THR A 44 -10.13 27.55 3.48
CA THR A 44 -9.14 26.55 3.05
C THR A 44 -9.70 25.13 3.11
N TRP A 45 -10.37 24.76 4.21
CA TRP A 45 -10.97 23.43 4.34
C TRP A 45 -12.06 23.20 3.30
N ARG A 46 -12.91 24.19 3.04
CA ARG A 46 -13.94 24.14 2.00
C ARG A 46 -13.31 23.87 0.63
N THR A 47 -12.19 24.51 0.28
CA THR A 47 -11.43 24.18 -0.94
C THR A 47 -10.91 22.74 -0.93
N LEU A 48 -10.38 22.25 0.20
CA LEU A 48 -9.84 20.89 0.30
C LEU A 48 -10.88 19.79 0.08
N ILE A 49 -12.13 20.02 0.48
CA ILE A 49 -13.23 19.04 0.40
C ILE A 49 -14.16 19.22 -0.81
N LEU A 50 -14.25 20.41 -1.41
CA LEU A 50 -15.04 20.64 -2.64
C LEU A 50 -14.19 20.64 -3.93
N GLY A 51 -12.89 20.89 -3.78
CA GLY A 51 -11.94 20.95 -4.90
C GLY A 51 -11.96 22.31 -5.61
N GLU A 52 -10.93 22.53 -6.43
CA GLU A 52 -10.77 23.74 -7.22
C GLU A 52 -10.03 23.44 -8.53
N GLY A 53 -9.95 24.41 -9.44
CA GLY A 53 -9.14 24.29 -10.66
C GLY A 53 -9.72 23.35 -11.73
N PHE A 54 -11.03 23.06 -11.67
CA PHE A 54 -11.74 22.30 -12.70
C PHE A 54 -12.98 23.05 -13.18
N SER A 55 -13.44 22.75 -14.41
CA SER A 55 -14.68 23.29 -14.95
C SER A 55 -15.87 22.40 -14.58
N PRO A 56 -16.94 22.91 -13.95
CA PRO A 56 -18.13 22.11 -13.61
C PRO A 56 -18.94 21.69 -14.84
N THR A 57 -18.63 22.23 -16.02
CA THR A 57 -19.31 21.89 -17.28
C THR A 57 -18.49 20.98 -18.19
N ALA A 58 -17.25 20.65 -17.83
CA ALA A 58 -16.39 19.73 -18.57
C ALA A 58 -16.47 18.31 -18.00
N GLU A 59 -16.39 17.29 -18.85
CA GLU A 59 -16.23 15.92 -18.39
C GLU A 59 -14.80 15.67 -17.85
N PRO A 60 -14.64 14.78 -16.85
CA PRO A 60 -15.67 13.99 -16.18
C PRO A 60 -16.44 14.74 -15.06
N PHE A 61 -16.07 15.99 -14.74
CA PHE A 61 -16.63 16.73 -13.60
C PHE A 61 -18.12 17.02 -13.74
N LYS A 62 -18.59 17.33 -14.95
CA LYS A 62 -20.01 17.57 -15.24
C LYS A 62 -20.87 16.37 -14.81
N SER A 63 -20.53 15.16 -15.26
CA SER A 63 -21.28 13.96 -14.89
C SER A 63 -21.18 13.70 -13.38
N ARG A 64 -19.99 13.83 -12.78
CA ARG A 64 -19.80 13.63 -11.33
C ARG A 64 -20.62 14.58 -10.46
N LEU A 65 -20.75 15.84 -10.88
CA LEU A 65 -21.56 16.83 -10.18
C LEU A 65 -23.05 16.55 -10.32
N ALA A 66 -23.49 16.11 -11.50
CA ALA A 66 -24.87 15.69 -11.72
C ALA A 66 -25.22 14.44 -10.88
N ASP A 67 -24.32 13.44 -10.81
CA ASP A 67 -24.48 12.25 -9.97
C ASP A 67 -24.57 12.64 -8.49
N LEU A 68 -23.69 13.52 -8.02
CA LEU A 68 -23.73 14.08 -6.66
C LEU A 68 -25.09 14.76 -6.38
N GLY A 69 -25.60 15.55 -7.32
CA GLY A 69 -26.91 16.18 -7.23
C GLY A 69 -28.05 15.19 -7.12
N SER A 70 -28.06 14.18 -8.00
CA SER A 70 -29.08 13.11 -8.03
C SER A 70 -29.09 12.30 -6.72
N GLN A 71 -27.90 11.93 -6.23
CA GLN A 71 -27.75 11.19 -4.99
C GLN A 71 -28.20 12.02 -3.78
N ALA A 72 -27.81 13.28 -3.70
CA ALA A 72 -28.26 14.19 -2.65
C ALA A 72 -29.79 14.42 -2.69
N GLY A 73 -30.38 14.54 -3.88
CA GLY A 73 -31.83 14.62 -4.05
C GLY A 73 -32.54 13.37 -3.53
N THR A 74 -32.02 12.18 -3.87
CA THR A 74 -32.57 10.91 -3.38
C THR A 74 -32.53 10.81 -1.86
N TRP A 75 -31.43 11.22 -1.23
CA TRP A 75 -31.33 11.23 0.23
C TRP A 75 -32.20 12.30 0.88
N HIS A 76 -32.33 13.48 0.26
CA HIS A 76 -33.26 14.51 0.72
C HIS A 76 -34.71 13.99 0.74
N ASP A 77 -35.15 13.37 -0.35
CA ASP A 77 -36.54 12.91 -0.50
C ASP A 77 -36.88 11.71 0.40
N SER A 78 -35.89 10.89 0.75
CA SER A 78 -36.06 9.71 1.60
C SER A 78 -35.77 9.94 3.09
N MET A 79 -35.29 11.13 3.46
CA MET A 79 -34.98 11.46 4.86
C MET A 79 -36.25 11.52 5.69
N THR A 80 -36.38 10.59 6.63
CA THR A 80 -37.55 10.47 7.52
C THR A 80 -37.04 10.39 8.96
N PRO A 81 -36.79 11.53 9.63
CA PRO A 81 -36.34 11.53 11.01
C PRO A 81 -37.33 10.79 11.92
N ALA A 82 -36.85 9.76 12.64
CA ALA A 82 -37.63 8.97 13.58
C ALA A 82 -36.77 8.62 14.81
N THR A 83 -37.40 8.16 15.89
CA THR A 83 -36.63 7.69 17.06
C THR A 83 -35.70 6.55 16.63
N GLY A 84 -34.40 6.73 16.82
CA GLY A 84 -33.40 5.70 16.50
C GLY A 84 -32.93 5.62 15.04
N SER A 85 -33.40 6.49 14.14
CA SER A 85 -32.94 6.54 12.75
C SER A 85 -33.13 7.92 12.12
N LEU A 86 -32.27 8.28 11.16
CA LEU A 86 -32.48 9.46 10.31
C LEU A 86 -33.00 9.09 8.92
N TRP A 87 -32.56 7.94 8.41
CA TRP A 87 -33.16 7.26 7.26
C TRP A 87 -33.67 5.88 7.67
N PRO A 88 -34.76 5.38 7.04
CA PRO A 88 -35.32 4.06 7.36
C PRO A 88 -34.32 2.90 7.24
N ASP A 89 -33.32 3.01 6.36
CA ASP A 89 -32.27 2.02 6.11
C ASP A 89 -30.97 2.27 6.90
N ALA A 90 -30.94 3.32 7.73
CA ALA A 90 -29.82 3.70 8.58
C ALA A 90 -30.26 3.75 10.05
N VAL A 91 -30.68 2.61 10.57
CA VAL A 91 -31.08 2.43 11.98
C VAL A 91 -29.83 2.37 12.86
N PHE A 92 -29.66 3.38 13.70
CA PHE A 92 -28.59 3.42 14.69
C PHE A 92 -29.05 3.01 16.09
N ALA A 93 -30.36 3.00 16.37
CA ALA A 93 -30.86 2.48 17.64
C ALA A 93 -30.53 1.00 17.78
N ASP A 94 -29.64 0.73 18.72
CA ASP A 94 -29.28 -0.61 19.15
C ASP A 94 -30.26 -1.07 20.23
N PRO A 95 -30.94 -2.23 20.08
CA PRO A 95 -31.80 -2.78 21.12
C PRO A 95 -31.04 -3.19 22.39
N ASP A 96 -29.74 -3.50 22.28
CA ASP A 96 -28.88 -3.90 23.40
C ASP A 96 -27.50 -3.26 23.23
N PRO A 97 -27.36 -1.94 23.48
CA PRO A 97 -26.14 -1.20 23.17
C PRO A 97 -24.98 -1.62 24.08
N ASP A 98 -23.99 -2.29 23.51
CA ASP A 98 -22.73 -2.64 24.17
C ASP A 98 -21.52 -2.36 23.27
N THR A 99 -20.38 -3.03 23.46
CA THR A 99 -19.18 -2.84 22.63
C THR A 99 -18.81 -4.06 21.80
N ASP A 100 -19.72 -5.02 21.70
CA ASP A 100 -19.53 -6.28 21.01
C ASP A 100 -19.90 -6.14 19.52
N ALA A 101 -19.62 -7.18 18.74
CA ALA A 101 -19.59 -7.09 17.28
C ALA A 101 -20.97 -6.86 16.66
N GLU A 102 -22.04 -7.29 17.33
CA GLU A 102 -23.44 -7.03 16.97
C GLU A 102 -23.76 -5.54 16.92
N SER A 103 -23.24 -4.77 17.88
CA SER A 103 -23.43 -3.32 17.97
C SER A 103 -22.67 -2.56 16.86
N TYR A 104 -21.72 -3.19 16.17
CA TYR A 104 -20.91 -2.53 15.14
C TYR A 104 -21.76 -2.15 13.93
N ALA A 105 -22.78 -2.95 13.61
CA ALA A 105 -23.71 -2.65 12.52
C ALA A 105 -24.52 -1.37 12.81
N PHE A 106 -24.95 -1.17 14.07
CA PHE A 106 -25.71 0.00 14.50
C PHE A 106 -24.82 1.25 14.60
N SER A 107 -23.63 1.14 15.19
CA SER A 107 -22.70 2.28 15.27
C SER A 107 -22.22 2.71 13.87
N ALA A 108 -22.13 1.79 12.90
CA ALA A 108 -21.84 2.13 11.51
C ALA A 108 -22.96 3.00 10.88
N LYS A 109 -24.23 2.82 11.27
CA LYS A 109 -25.35 3.64 10.76
C LYS A 109 -25.34 5.09 11.22
N ILE A 110 -24.66 5.39 12.32
CA ILE A 110 -24.36 6.78 12.73
C ILE A 110 -23.45 7.43 11.68
N VAL A 111 -22.38 6.73 11.27
CA VAL A 111 -21.44 7.20 10.25
C VAL A 111 -22.14 7.37 8.89
N ASP A 112 -22.94 6.38 8.48
CA ASP A 112 -23.72 6.44 7.24
C ASP A 112 -24.62 7.69 7.22
N SER A 113 -25.31 7.97 8.33
CA SER A 113 -26.22 9.13 8.44
C SER A 113 -25.49 10.46 8.29
N TYR A 114 -24.37 10.67 9.01
CA TYR A 114 -23.58 11.89 8.85
C TYR A 114 -22.94 12.01 7.47
N THR A 115 -22.53 10.89 6.86
CA THR A 115 -21.96 10.89 5.51
C THR A 115 -22.99 11.35 4.48
N ARG A 116 -24.25 10.88 4.57
CA ARG A 116 -25.35 11.35 3.70
C ARG A 116 -25.61 12.85 3.84
N LEU A 117 -25.65 13.36 5.08
CA LEU A 117 -25.80 14.80 5.34
C LEU A 117 -24.63 15.61 4.77
N SER A 118 -23.40 15.12 4.91
CA SER A 118 -22.22 15.75 4.31
C SER A 118 -22.32 15.80 2.78
N THR A 119 -22.77 14.73 2.14
CA THR A 119 -22.96 14.73 0.68
C THR A 119 -24.07 15.68 0.23
N MET A 120 -25.18 15.75 0.96
CA MET A 120 -26.21 16.77 0.72
C MET A 120 -25.64 18.19 0.84
N ALA A 121 -24.78 18.44 1.83
CA ALA A 121 -24.11 19.72 2.01
C ALA A 121 -23.09 20.07 0.91
N GLN A 122 -22.39 19.06 0.38
CA GLN A 122 -21.52 19.21 -0.80
C GLN A 122 -22.35 19.56 -2.04
N ALA A 123 -23.48 18.88 -2.25
CA ALA A 123 -24.38 19.15 -3.38
C ALA A 123 -24.95 20.57 -3.34
N TYR A 124 -25.35 21.05 -2.16
CA TYR A 124 -25.74 22.45 -1.93
C TYR A 124 -24.62 23.45 -2.27
N SER A 125 -23.37 23.06 -2.00
CA SER A 125 -22.20 23.95 -2.02
C SER A 125 -21.50 24.05 -3.37
N GLN A 126 -21.77 23.16 -4.32
CA GLN A 126 -21.03 23.06 -5.58
C GLN A 126 -21.90 23.41 -6.79
N GLN A 127 -21.32 24.12 -7.75
CA GLN A 127 -21.98 24.41 -9.03
C GLN A 127 -22.18 23.13 -9.84
N GLY A 128 -23.23 23.07 -10.67
CA GLY A 128 -23.47 21.94 -11.58
C GLY A 128 -24.23 20.74 -10.99
N THR A 129 -24.62 20.80 -9.71
CA THR A 129 -25.35 19.71 -9.03
C THR A 129 -26.87 19.79 -9.24
N GLY A 130 -27.38 20.91 -9.75
CA GLY A 130 -28.82 21.19 -9.78
C GLY A 130 -29.44 21.53 -8.41
N LEU A 131 -28.66 21.43 -7.32
CA LEU A 131 -29.08 21.72 -5.95
C LEU A 131 -28.29 22.87 -5.31
N THR A 132 -27.44 23.55 -6.08
CA THR A 132 -26.63 24.68 -5.62
C THR A 132 -27.50 25.77 -4.97
N GLY A 133 -27.24 26.08 -3.70
CA GLY A 133 -27.97 27.13 -3.00
C GLY A 133 -29.44 26.79 -2.67
N ASN A 134 -29.89 25.55 -2.88
CA ASN A 134 -31.26 25.13 -2.57
C ASN A 134 -31.55 25.21 -1.06
N THR A 135 -32.44 26.10 -0.65
CA THR A 135 -32.74 26.36 0.77
C THR A 135 -33.45 25.20 1.46
N ALA A 136 -34.29 24.45 0.75
CA ALA A 136 -34.96 23.27 1.32
C ALA A 136 -33.93 22.18 1.66
N LEU A 137 -32.95 21.95 0.78
CA LEU A 137 -31.86 21.01 1.05
C LEU A 137 -31.02 21.45 2.25
N ARG A 138 -30.66 22.74 2.33
CA ARG A 138 -29.96 23.33 3.49
C ARG A 138 -30.74 23.07 4.78
N ASP A 139 -32.04 23.37 4.79
CA ASP A 139 -32.87 23.24 5.98
C ASP A 139 -33.04 21.77 6.39
N ALA A 140 -33.11 20.85 5.42
CA ALA A 140 -33.08 19.42 5.67
C ALA A 140 -31.75 18.96 6.28
N VAL A 141 -30.60 19.44 5.79
CA VAL A 141 -29.30 19.13 6.40
C VAL A 141 -29.26 19.58 7.85
N VAL A 142 -29.67 20.83 8.14
CA VAL A 142 -29.71 21.36 9.51
C VAL A 142 -30.65 20.54 10.40
N THR A 143 -31.83 20.18 9.90
CA THR A 143 -32.80 19.32 10.61
C THR A 143 -32.22 17.95 10.93
N GLY A 144 -31.51 17.33 9.98
CA GLY A 144 -30.87 16.04 10.18
C GLY A 144 -29.74 16.09 11.22
N LEU A 145 -28.93 17.15 11.22
CA LEU A 145 -27.91 17.37 12.24
C LEU A 145 -28.51 17.55 13.63
N ASP A 146 -29.56 18.37 13.75
CA ASP A 146 -30.30 18.57 15.00
C ASP A 146 -30.89 17.25 15.53
N HIS A 147 -31.45 16.43 14.63
CA HIS A 147 -31.99 15.10 14.98
C HIS A 147 -30.92 14.13 15.48
N LEU A 148 -29.82 13.97 14.75
CA LEU A 148 -28.73 13.08 15.16
C LEU A 148 -28.10 13.51 16.48
N HIS A 149 -27.92 14.82 16.66
CA HIS A 149 -27.43 15.36 17.92
C HIS A 149 -28.39 15.03 19.06
N ALA A 150 -29.69 15.30 18.91
CA ALA A 150 -30.68 15.01 19.95
C ALA A 150 -30.81 13.51 20.28
N GLN A 151 -30.64 12.62 19.28
CA GLN A 151 -30.91 11.20 19.43
C GLN A 151 -29.68 10.37 19.87
N VAL A 152 -28.51 10.62 19.28
CA VAL A 152 -27.39 9.65 19.38
C VAL A 152 -26.01 10.27 19.54
N TYR A 153 -25.71 11.44 18.96
CA TYR A 153 -24.37 12.03 18.99
C TYR A 153 -24.36 13.35 19.77
N ASN A 154 -24.46 13.24 21.10
CA ASN A 154 -24.37 14.35 22.05
C ASN A 154 -23.50 13.99 23.27
N ASP A 155 -23.22 14.98 24.10
CA ASP A 155 -22.37 14.90 25.30
C ASP A 155 -23.01 14.16 26.49
N GLY A 156 -24.29 13.79 26.39
CA GLY A 156 -24.98 12.94 27.36
C GLY A 156 -24.97 11.45 27.02
N GLN A 157 -24.42 11.04 25.88
CA GLN A 157 -24.51 9.67 25.37
C GLN A 157 -23.29 8.82 25.70
N THR A 158 -23.51 7.55 26.03
CA THR A 158 -22.42 6.57 26.13
C THR A 158 -22.22 5.89 24.78
N ARG A 159 -20.97 5.70 24.40
CA ARG A 159 -20.63 5.00 23.17
C ARG A 159 -21.02 3.51 23.22
N TYR A 160 -21.52 3.01 22.10
CA TYR A 160 -21.68 1.57 21.82
C TYR A 160 -21.08 1.17 20.46
N GLY A 161 -20.95 -0.11 20.20
CA GLY A 161 -20.38 -0.70 19.00
C GLY A 161 -18.93 -0.27 18.74
N ASN A 162 -18.61 -0.05 17.47
CA ASN A 162 -17.25 0.21 17.04
C ASN A 162 -16.79 1.62 17.46
N TRP A 163 -15.71 1.70 18.23
CA TRP A 163 -15.09 2.96 18.67
C TRP A 163 -14.86 3.95 17.54
N TYR A 164 -14.46 3.45 16.36
CA TYR A 164 -14.18 4.24 15.17
C TYR A 164 -15.38 5.10 14.75
N SER A 165 -16.60 4.56 14.84
CA SER A 165 -17.82 5.26 14.44
C SER A 165 -17.98 6.59 15.18
N TRP A 166 -17.60 6.61 16.45
CA TRP A 166 -17.83 7.74 17.36
C TRP A 166 -16.68 8.72 17.40
N GLN A 167 -15.46 8.24 17.20
CA GLN A 167 -14.26 9.07 17.36
C GLN A 167 -13.65 9.53 16.04
N ILE A 168 -13.99 8.87 14.93
CA ILE A 168 -13.44 9.19 13.60
C ILE A 168 -14.56 9.38 12.58
N GLY A 169 -15.35 8.34 12.28
CA GLY A 169 -16.29 8.35 11.16
C GLY A 169 -17.34 9.46 11.25
N ALA A 170 -18.19 9.43 12.28
CA ALA A 170 -19.23 10.43 12.49
C ALA A 170 -18.69 11.86 12.67
N PRO A 171 -17.70 12.13 13.55
CA PRO A 171 -17.24 13.50 13.77
C PRO A 171 -16.55 14.12 12.54
N GLN A 172 -15.85 13.34 11.71
CA GLN A 172 -15.27 13.89 10.47
C GLN A 172 -16.37 14.40 9.52
N ALA A 173 -17.41 13.59 9.27
CA ALA A 173 -18.52 13.97 8.41
C ALA A 173 -19.36 15.10 9.00
N LEU A 174 -19.60 15.09 10.32
CA LEU A 174 -20.25 16.20 11.04
C LEU A 174 -19.49 17.52 10.86
N LEU A 175 -18.17 17.53 11.09
CA LEU A 175 -17.37 18.74 11.04
C LEU A 175 -17.19 19.27 9.61
N ASP A 176 -17.05 18.39 8.61
CA ASP A 176 -17.10 18.78 7.19
C ASP A 176 -18.43 19.49 6.88
N THR A 177 -19.56 18.91 7.34
CA THR A 177 -20.89 19.50 7.17
C THR A 177 -21.01 20.85 7.87
N CYS A 178 -20.43 20.99 9.08
CA CYS A 178 -20.40 22.25 9.81
C CYS A 178 -19.64 23.35 9.06
N VAL A 179 -18.53 23.02 8.40
CA VAL A 179 -17.80 23.99 7.56
C VAL A 179 -18.63 24.42 6.36
N LEU A 180 -19.33 23.49 5.71
CA LEU A 180 -20.15 23.78 4.54
C LEU A 180 -21.44 24.56 4.85
N MET A 181 -21.99 24.37 6.05
CA MET A 181 -23.25 24.97 6.52
C MET A 181 -23.07 26.05 7.59
N TYR A 182 -21.84 26.53 7.79
CA TYR A 182 -21.47 27.35 8.94
C TYR A 182 -22.42 28.52 9.20
N ASP A 183 -22.76 29.28 8.15
CA ASP A 183 -23.63 30.45 8.23
C ASP A 183 -25.10 30.10 8.53
N ALA A 184 -25.53 28.87 8.24
CA ALA A 184 -26.90 28.41 8.47
C ALA A 184 -27.10 27.81 9.88
N LEU A 185 -26.03 27.41 10.56
CA LEU A 185 -26.11 26.70 11.84
C LEU A 185 -26.34 27.64 13.03
N GLY A 186 -25.68 28.80 13.02
CA GLY A 186 -25.67 29.73 14.15
C GLY A 186 -24.85 29.21 15.34
N ALA A 187 -24.49 30.11 16.27
CA ALA A 187 -23.55 29.82 17.35
C ALA A 187 -24.00 28.68 18.26
N ALA A 188 -25.28 28.62 18.65
CA ALA A 188 -25.78 27.61 19.59
C ALA A 188 -25.63 26.17 19.07
N ARG A 189 -25.88 25.92 17.77
CA ARG A 189 -25.67 24.59 17.17
C ARG A 189 -24.18 24.26 17.08
N ILE A 190 -23.36 25.22 16.67
CA ILE A 190 -21.91 25.04 16.59
C ILE A 190 -21.34 24.66 17.96
N ASP A 191 -21.76 25.35 19.03
CA ASP A 191 -21.32 25.05 20.39
C ASP A 191 -21.76 23.64 20.83
N ALA A 192 -23.03 23.27 20.59
CA ALA A 192 -23.56 21.96 20.95
C ALA A 192 -22.88 20.81 20.20
N TYR A 193 -22.64 20.96 18.89
CA TYR A 193 -21.95 19.94 18.10
C TYR A 193 -20.47 19.85 18.47
N CYS A 194 -19.81 20.98 18.78
CA CYS A 194 -18.45 20.96 19.29
C CYS A 194 -18.35 20.27 20.66
N ALA A 195 -19.34 20.45 21.55
CA ALA A 195 -19.41 19.75 22.83
C ALA A 195 -19.55 18.23 22.65
N ALA A 196 -20.40 17.79 21.71
CA ALA A 196 -20.52 16.37 21.37
C ALA A 196 -19.18 15.78 20.86
N VAL A 197 -18.47 16.50 19.99
CA VAL A 197 -17.14 16.07 19.52
C VAL A 197 -16.14 16.01 20.67
N ASP A 198 -16.13 16.98 21.59
CA ASP A 198 -15.22 16.97 22.74
C ASP A 198 -15.51 15.82 23.72
N HIS A 199 -16.77 15.41 23.84
CA HIS A 199 -17.17 14.28 24.67
C HIS A 199 -16.63 12.95 24.11
N PHE A 200 -16.80 12.71 22.81
CA PHE A 200 -16.33 11.46 22.19
C PHE A 200 -14.85 11.49 21.82
N VAL A 201 -14.30 12.66 21.53
CA VAL A 201 -12.88 12.88 21.19
C VAL A 201 -12.27 13.90 22.15
N PRO A 202 -12.14 13.53 23.44
CA PRO A 202 -11.48 14.38 24.42
C PRO A 202 -9.99 14.52 24.09
N ASP A 203 -9.33 15.52 24.66
CA ASP A 203 -7.88 15.74 24.45
C ASP A 203 -7.05 14.50 24.81
N SER A 204 -7.50 13.71 25.80
CA SER A 204 -6.89 12.46 26.21
C SER A 204 -6.88 11.39 25.10
N ALA A 205 -7.74 11.47 24.09
CA ALA A 205 -7.75 10.55 22.94
C ALA A 205 -6.45 10.62 22.12
N VAL A 206 -5.70 11.73 22.22
CA VAL A 206 -4.38 11.90 21.61
C VAL A 206 -3.26 12.12 22.62
N GLY A 207 -3.56 12.02 23.92
CA GLY A 207 -2.58 12.23 24.99
C GLY A 207 -1.42 11.21 25.00
N SER A 208 -1.70 9.97 24.60
CA SER A 208 -0.71 8.89 24.51
C SER A 208 -0.72 8.24 23.12
N TYR A 209 0.44 8.01 22.52
CA TYR A 209 0.59 7.35 21.22
C TYR A 209 0.56 5.82 21.39
N THR A 210 -0.64 5.27 21.59
CA THR A 210 -0.86 3.84 21.89
C THR A 210 -2.28 3.42 21.55
N GLY A 211 -2.54 2.11 21.55
CA GLY A 211 -3.86 1.52 21.36
C GLY A 211 -4.51 1.97 20.05
N THR A 212 -5.67 2.62 20.14
CA THR A 212 -6.42 3.13 18.98
C THR A 212 -5.90 4.46 18.45
N SER A 213 -4.83 5.03 19.02
CA SER A 213 -4.31 6.37 18.71
C SER A 213 -2.87 6.32 18.17
N THR A 214 -2.64 5.48 17.17
CA THR A 214 -1.37 5.31 16.43
C THR A 214 -1.59 5.43 14.91
N GLY A 215 -0.53 5.70 14.14
CA GLY A 215 -0.55 5.66 12.68
C GLY A 215 -1.70 6.44 12.04
N ALA A 216 -2.45 5.78 11.16
CA ALA A 216 -3.59 6.39 10.48
C ALA A 216 -4.68 6.88 11.45
N ASN A 217 -4.98 6.11 12.50
CA ASN A 217 -6.00 6.49 13.48
C ASN A 217 -5.62 7.77 14.22
N ARG A 218 -4.33 7.95 14.55
CA ARG A 218 -3.83 9.20 15.15
C ARG A 218 -4.08 10.38 14.23
N VAL A 219 -3.78 10.24 12.94
CA VAL A 219 -3.99 11.31 11.94
C VAL A 219 -5.47 11.65 11.82
N ASP A 220 -6.36 10.65 11.80
CA ASP A 220 -7.80 10.85 11.74
C ASP A 220 -8.36 11.57 12.98
N LEU A 221 -7.90 11.21 14.18
CA LEU A 221 -8.24 11.92 15.42
C LEU A 221 -7.74 13.37 15.39
N CYS A 222 -6.52 13.61 14.88
CA CYS A 222 -5.99 14.96 14.71
C CYS A 222 -6.82 15.77 13.70
N ARG A 223 -7.34 15.14 12.64
CA ARG A 223 -8.26 15.80 11.71
C ARG A 223 -9.54 16.25 12.40
N VAL A 224 -10.14 15.38 13.22
CA VAL A 224 -11.32 15.73 14.02
C VAL A 224 -11.03 16.92 14.94
N LEU A 225 -9.94 16.85 15.71
CA LEU A 225 -9.56 17.91 16.65
C LEU A 225 -9.24 19.24 15.94
N ALA A 226 -8.54 19.19 14.81
CA ALA A 226 -8.22 20.36 14.01
C ALA A 226 -9.50 21.04 13.52
N LEU A 227 -10.42 20.28 12.92
CA LEU A 227 -11.67 20.86 12.42
C LEU A 227 -12.60 21.32 13.53
N ARG A 228 -12.65 20.63 14.67
CA ARG A 228 -13.37 21.13 15.85
C ARG A 228 -12.79 22.47 16.32
N GLY A 229 -11.47 22.66 16.19
CA GLY A 229 -10.82 23.95 16.41
C GLY A 229 -11.17 25.01 15.38
N VAL A 230 -11.25 24.66 14.09
CA VAL A 230 -11.68 25.57 13.00
C VAL A 230 -13.13 26.01 13.14
N VAL A 231 -14.03 25.06 13.42
CA VAL A 231 -15.48 25.28 13.50
C VAL A 231 -15.84 26.04 14.77
N GLY A 232 -15.32 25.60 15.92
CA GLY A 232 -15.58 26.22 17.23
C GLY A 232 -14.62 27.34 17.62
N ALA A 233 -13.81 27.86 16.69
CA ALA A 233 -12.85 28.95 16.92
C ALA A 233 -11.90 28.72 18.13
N SER A 234 -11.36 27.51 18.26
CA SER A 234 -10.50 27.11 19.39
C SER A 234 -9.04 26.94 18.96
N SER A 235 -8.21 27.93 19.32
CA SER A 235 -6.76 27.88 19.13
C SER A 235 -6.11 26.70 19.86
N ALA A 236 -6.60 26.35 21.06
CA ALA A 236 -6.07 25.24 21.85
C ALA A 236 -6.26 23.89 21.13
N LYS A 237 -7.42 23.67 20.51
CA LYS A 237 -7.70 22.43 19.76
C LYS A 237 -6.86 22.34 18.48
N LEU A 238 -6.64 23.46 17.79
CA LEU A 238 -5.74 23.51 16.63
C LEU A 238 -4.28 23.23 17.01
N ALA A 239 -3.80 23.82 18.12
CA ALA A 239 -2.47 23.54 18.63
C ALA A 239 -2.32 22.08 19.06
N LEU A 240 -3.30 21.53 19.78
CA LEU A 240 -3.32 20.12 20.18
C LEU A 240 -3.28 19.20 18.95
N ALA A 241 -4.11 19.45 17.95
CA ALA A 241 -4.12 18.64 16.74
C ALA A 241 -2.79 18.68 15.99
N ARG A 242 -2.17 19.87 15.86
CA ARG A 242 -0.84 20.04 15.26
C ARG A 242 0.21 19.24 16.03
N ASP A 243 0.26 19.39 17.35
CA ASP A 243 1.30 18.79 18.20
C ASP A 243 1.11 17.26 18.32
N ALA A 244 -0.14 16.79 18.29
CA ALA A 244 -0.48 15.38 18.34
C ALA A 244 -0.09 14.59 17.07
N LEU A 245 0.27 15.27 15.97
CA LEU A 245 0.84 14.64 14.77
C LEU A 245 2.30 14.27 14.93
N SER A 246 3.08 14.98 15.75
CA SER A 246 4.54 14.77 15.88
C SER A 246 4.94 13.32 16.16
N PRO A 247 4.24 12.54 17.01
CA PRO A 247 4.56 11.12 17.22
C PRO A 247 4.34 10.19 16.02
N VAL A 248 3.62 10.64 14.97
CA VAL A 248 3.38 9.84 13.75
C VAL A 248 4.61 9.82 12.83
N PHE A 249 5.44 10.86 12.87
CA PHE A 249 6.52 11.07 11.91
C PHE A 249 7.77 10.19 12.11
N PRO A 250 8.27 9.96 13.34
CA PRO A 250 9.49 9.20 13.54
C PRO A 250 9.40 7.79 13.00
N TYR A 251 10.53 7.26 12.52
CA TYR A 251 10.63 5.84 12.22
C TYR A 251 10.47 5.00 13.49
N VAL A 252 9.73 3.90 13.39
CA VAL A 252 9.59 2.91 14.45
C VAL A 252 10.48 1.69 14.20
N THR A 253 10.77 0.97 15.29
CA THR A 253 11.54 -0.29 15.24
C THR A 253 10.68 -1.55 15.35
N SER A 254 9.39 -1.38 15.64
CA SER A 254 8.40 -2.44 15.85
C SER A 254 7.01 -1.83 15.91
N GLY A 255 5.98 -2.61 15.57
CA GLY A 255 4.59 -2.16 15.68
C GLY A 255 4.19 -1.15 14.61
N ASP A 256 3.21 -0.31 14.93
CA ASP A 256 2.59 0.60 13.98
C ASP A 256 3.49 1.77 13.57
N GLY A 257 3.52 2.06 12.26
CA GLY A 257 4.14 3.27 11.72
C GLY A 257 5.07 3.00 10.54
N LEU A 258 5.83 4.04 10.17
CA LEU A 258 6.86 3.98 9.15
C LEU A 258 8.15 3.38 9.72
N HIS A 259 8.78 2.52 8.96
CA HIS A 259 10.08 1.95 9.26
C HIS A 259 11.15 2.51 8.33
N SER A 260 12.41 2.50 8.78
CA SER A 260 13.53 3.07 8.05
C SER A 260 13.82 2.38 6.71
N ASP A 261 13.37 1.14 6.52
CA ASP A 261 13.50 0.41 5.25
C ASP A 261 12.35 0.67 4.25
N GLY A 262 11.41 1.56 4.60
CA GLY A 262 10.21 1.88 3.81
C GLY A 262 9.00 1.01 4.15
N SER A 263 9.11 0.11 5.14
CA SER A 263 7.95 -0.66 5.60
C SER A 263 6.92 0.26 6.27
N PHE A 264 5.63 -0.04 6.07
CA PHE A 264 4.54 0.57 6.82
C PHE A 264 3.68 -0.53 7.41
N ILE A 265 3.59 -0.55 8.74
CA ILE A 265 2.86 -1.55 9.50
C ILE A 265 1.70 -0.85 10.22
N GLN A 266 0.56 -1.51 10.26
CA GLN A 266 -0.56 -1.15 11.12
C GLN A 266 -1.11 -2.43 11.78
N HIS A 267 -1.83 -2.27 12.89
CA HIS A 267 -2.34 -3.39 13.69
C HIS A 267 -1.20 -4.31 14.17
N THR A 268 -0.09 -3.67 14.55
CA THR A 268 1.13 -4.25 15.13
C THR A 268 1.94 -5.14 14.19
N THR A 269 1.32 -5.94 13.32
CA THR A 269 1.98 -7.02 12.57
C THR A 269 1.60 -7.09 11.09
N VAL A 270 0.74 -6.20 10.59
CA VAL A 270 0.17 -6.28 9.25
C VAL A 270 0.82 -5.27 8.30
N PRO A 271 1.41 -5.72 7.18
CA PRO A 271 1.94 -4.82 6.14
C PRO A 271 0.79 -4.08 5.45
N TYR A 272 0.74 -2.75 5.57
CA TYR A 272 -0.50 -1.99 5.33
C TYR A 272 -0.37 -0.71 4.50
N THR A 273 0.74 -0.55 3.77
CA THR A 273 1.04 0.64 2.95
C THR A 273 -0.11 1.05 2.02
N GLY A 274 -0.81 0.07 1.42
CA GLY A 274 -1.83 0.29 0.40
C GLY A 274 -3.23 0.62 0.91
N SER A 275 -3.46 0.65 2.23
CA SER A 275 -4.78 0.93 2.81
C SER A 275 -4.68 1.82 4.05
N TYR A 276 -4.24 1.35 5.22
CA TYR A 276 -4.04 2.27 6.36
C TYR A 276 -2.95 3.31 6.03
N GLY A 277 -1.92 2.94 5.28
CA GLY A 277 -0.93 3.90 4.76
C GLY A 277 -1.57 4.94 3.83
N SER A 278 -2.54 4.55 3.01
CA SER A 278 -3.32 5.48 2.17
C SER A 278 -4.10 6.50 3.01
N VAL A 279 -4.77 6.04 4.07
CA VAL A 279 -5.50 6.90 5.01
C VAL A 279 -4.55 7.89 5.69
N MET A 280 -3.42 7.41 6.21
CA MET A 280 -2.42 8.27 6.85
C MET A 280 -1.89 9.34 5.87
N LEU A 281 -1.51 8.93 4.65
CA LEU A 281 -0.95 9.84 3.65
C LEU A 281 -1.95 10.92 3.23
N GLY A 282 -3.21 10.54 3.01
CA GLY A 282 -4.29 11.47 2.67
C GLY A 282 -4.58 12.46 3.80
N GLY A 283 -4.74 11.96 5.03
CA GLY A 283 -5.02 12.79 6.21
C GLY A 283 -3.90 13.79 6.52
N LEU A 284 -2.63 13.37 6.42
CA LEU A 284 -1.48 14.25 6.59
C LEU A 284 -1.44 15.32 5.48
N GLY A 285 -1.68 14.94 4.22
CA GLY A 285 -1.77 15.90 3.12
C GLY A 285 -2.83 16.98 3.37
N MET A 286 -4.02 16.60 3.84
CA MET A 286 -5.08 17.55 4.17
C MET A 286 -4.70 18.47 5.33
N LEU A 287 -4.12 17.94 6.42
CA LEU A 287 -3.75 18.75 7.59
C LEU A 287 -2.57 19.68 7.31
N PHE A 288 -1.58 19.22 6.53
CA PHE A 288 -0.48 20.08 6.11
C PHE A 288 -0.98 21.22 5.23
N ALA A 289 -1.90 20.94 4.30
CA ALA A 289 -2.49 21.97 3.46
C ALA A 289 -3.37 22.95 4.26
N LEU A 290 -4.18 22.45 5.19
CA LEU A 290 -5.05 23.27 6.04
C LEU A 290 -4.26 24.28 6.88
N LEU A 291 -3.18 23.82 7.53
CA LEU A 291 -2.47 24.59 8.54
C LEU A 291 -1.33 25.44 7.97
N LYS A 292 -0.95 25.24 6.70
CA LYS A 292 0.16 25.94 6.04
C LYS A 292 -0.01 27.46 6.06
N GLY A 293 1.05 28.19 6.44
CA GLY A 293 1.05 29.65 6.49
C GLY A 293 0.24 30.25 7.64
N THR A 294 -0.29 29.42 8.55
CA THR A 294 -0.99 29.86 9.75
C THR A 294 -0.11 29.77 10.99
N GLN A 295 -0.54 30.34 12.12
CA GLN A 295 0.16 30.20 13.41
C GLN A 295 0.19 28.75 13.94
N TRP A 296 -0.61 27.84 13.35
CA TRP A 296 -0.65 26.42 13.68
C TRP A 296 0.00 25.54 12.61
N GLU A 297 0.82 26.10 11.71
CA GLU A 297 1.57 25.30 10.73
C GLU A 297 2.38 24.19 11.42
N VAL A 298 2.33 22.98 10.85
CA VAL A 298 3.13 21.85 11.31
C VAL A 298 4.59 22.11 10.98
N THR A 299 5.38 22.56 11.95
CA THR A 299 6.80 22.93 11.74
C THR A 299 7.80 21.89 12.25
N ASP A 300 7.33 20.74 12.77
CA ASP A 300 8.18 19.63 13.18
C ASP A 300 9.06 19.17 12.00
N PRO A 301 10.40 19.22 12.10
CA PRO A 301 11.29 18.83 11.01
C PRO A 301 11.16 17.36 10.63
N GLN A 302 10.67 16.50 11.53
CA GLN A 302 10.46 15.08 11.24
C GLN A 302 9.33 14.85 10.23
N ARG A 303 8.50 15.86 9.89
CA ARG A 303 7.56 15.76 8.76
C ARG A 303 8.26 15.39 7.45
N GLN A 304 9.55 15.68 7.31
CA GLN A 304 10.37 15.25 6.17
C GLN A 304 10.42 13.72 6.02
N ILE A 305 10.33 12.94 7.10
CA ILE A 305 10.28 11.47 7.03
C ILE A 305 9.05 11.00 6.23
N VAL A 306 7.91 11.68 6.38
CA VAL A 306 6.69 11.38 5.62
C VAL A 306 6.88 11.73 4.14
N PHE A 307 7.55 12.85 3.84
CA PHE A 307 7.89 13.24 2.46
C PHE A 307 8.83 12.22 1.81
N ASP A 308 9.89 11.81 2.49
CA ASP A 308 10.83 10.80 2.02
C ASP A 308 10.13 9.45 1.79
N ALA A 309 9.14 9.11 2.62
CA ALA A 309 8.37 7.89 2.51
C ALA A 309 7.50 7.82 1.23
N VAL A 310 7.16 8.93 0.56
CA VAL A 310 6.48 8.88 -0.75
C VAL A 310 7.24 7.98 -1.73
N GLU A 311 8.56 8.15 -1.80
CA GLU A 311 9.43 7.36 -2.69
C GLU A 311 10.05 6.15 -1.99
N GLY A 312 10.20 6.20 -0.66
CA GLY A 312 10.75 5.10 0.14
C GLY A 312 9.75 3.97 0.43
N ALA A 313 8.47 4.29 0.62
CA ALA A 313 7.43 3.38 1.10
C ALA A 313 6.29 3.19 0.08
N TRP A 314 5.72 4.24 -0.51
CA TRP A 314 4.56 4.09 -1.43
C TRP A 314 4.96 3.77 -2.87
N ALA A 315 5.84 4.56 -3.48
CA ALA A 315 6.25 4.37 -4.87
C ALA A 315 6.69 2.93 -5.22
N PRO A 316 7.39 2.19 -4.33
CA PRO A 316 7.75 0.80 -4.60
C PRO A 316 6.57 -0.16 -4.72
N PHE A 317 5.37 0.18 -4.23
CA PHE A 317 4.17 -0.65 -4.36
C PHE A 317 3.15 -0.08 -5.35
N LEU A 318 3.44 1.07 -5.97
CA LEU A 318 2.63 1.64 -7.06
C LEU A 318 3.17 1.17 -8.41
N TYR A 319 2.30 0.60 -9.24
CA TYR A 319 2.65 0.06 -10.55
C TYR A 319 1.51 0.36 -11.51
N ASN A 320 1.73 1.11 -12.60
CA ASN A 320 0.69 1.41 -13.60
C ASN A 320 -0.70 1.74 -12.99
N GLY A 321 -0.73 2.64 -12.00
CA GLY A 321 -1.95 3.11 -11.32
C GLY A 321 -2.46 2.23 -10.16
N LEU A 322 -2.13 0.94 -10.13
CA LEU A 322 -2.48 0.06 -9.00
C LEU A 322 -1.55 0.23 -7.80
N VAL A 323 -2.06 -0.12 -6.62
CA VAL A 323 -1.25 -0.44 -5.44
C VAL A 323 -1.26 -1.95 -5.21
N MET A 324 -0.08 -2.56 -5.06
CA MET A 324 0.07 -4.02 -4.95
C MET A 324 -0.68 -4.58 -3.73
N ASP A 325 -1.44 -5.67 -3.94
CA ASP A 325 -2.26 -6.31 -2.91
C ASP A 325 -1.49 -6.86 -1.70
N SER A 326 -0.19 -7.12 -1.86
CA SER A 326 0.67 -7.64 -0.79
C SER A 326 0.77 -6.70 0.41
N VAL A 327 0.39 -5.42 0.28
CA VAL A 327 0.40 -4.40 1.34
C VAL A 327 -0.99 -3.82 1.62
N ALA A 328 -2.05 -4.54 1.27
CA ALA A 328 -3.43 -4.06 1.44
C ALA A 328 -4.20 -4.70 2.61
N GLY A 329 -3.59 -5.66 3.32
CA GLY A 329 -4.22 -6.39 4.44
C GLY A 329 -5.56 -7.01 4.05
N ARG A 330 -6.55 -6.93 4.94
CA ARG A 330 -7.89 -7.48 4.68
C ARG A 330 -8.66 -6.79 3.55
N ALA A 331 -8.22 -5.62 3.09
CA ALA A 331 -8.94 -4.84 2.06
C ALA A 331 -9.03 -5.56 0.71
N ILE A 332 -8.23 -6.60 0.48
CA ILE A 332 -8.29 -7.44 -0.74
C ILE A 332 -9.64 -8.14 -0.92
N SER A 333 -10.44 -8.29 0.15
CA SER A 333 -11.74 -8.95 0.10
C SER A 333 -12.93 -8.00 -0.09
N ARG A 334 -12.72 -6.69 -0.25
CA ARG A 334 -13.82 -5.70 -0.23
C ARG A 334 -14.70 -5.72 -1.45
N GLY A 335 -14.10 -5.76 -2.65
CA GLY A 335 -14.79 -5.96 -3.91
C GLY A 335 -16.15 -5.29 -4.06
N LEU A 336 -17.16 -6.07 -4.46
CA LEU A 336 -18.56 -5.63 -4.49
C LEU A 336 -19.18 -5.75 -3.11
N THR A 337 -19.83 -4.69 -2.63
CA THR A 337 -20.55 -4.68 -1.35
C THR A 337 -22.03 -5.02 -1.54
N SER A 338 -22.72 -5.51 -0.50
CA SER A 338 -24.13 -5.90 -0.60
C SER A 338 -25.14 -4.75 -0.69
N THR A 339 -24.71 -3.51 -0.43
CA THR A 339 -25.58 -2.33 -0.28
C THR A 339 -25.28 -1.19 -1.26
N ALA A 340 -24.31 -1.34 -2.18
CA ALA A 340 -23.97 -0.29 -3.13
C ALA A 340 -24.94 -0.26 -4.34
N PRO A 341 -25.65 0.87 -4.59
CA PRO A 341 -26.56 1.00 -5.72
C PRO A 341 -25.88 0.87 -7.10
N ASP A 342 -24.57 1.17 -7.18
CA ASP A 342 -23.83 1.28 -8.46
C ASP A 342 -22.88 0.10 -8.75
N ALA A 343 -22.91 -0.98 -7.95
CA ALA A 343 -22.15 -2.21 -8.16
C ALA A 343 -20.66 -2.02 -8.57
N VAL A 344 -19.95 -1.06 -7.98
CA VAL A 344 -18.51 -0.87 -8.26
C VAL A 344 -17.68 -1.85 -7.43
N GLN A 345 -16.89 -2.67 -8.11
CA GLN A 345 -15.96 -3.60 -7.47
C GLN A 345 -14.69 -2.89 -7.01
N GLN A 346 -14.46 -2.81 -5.70
CA GLN A 346 -13.16 -2.37 -5.17
C GLN A 346 -12.04 -3.34 -5.59
N ASN A 347 -10.90 -2.80 -6.00
CA ASN A 347 -9.72 -3.57 -6.40
C ASN A 347 -8.42 -2.80 -6.10
N ASP A 348 -7.28 -3.35 -6.48
CA ASP A 348 -5.93 -2.76 -6.36
C ASP A 348 -5.76 -1.42 -7.11
N HIS A 349 -6.36 -1.24 -8.30
CA HIS A 349 -6.37 0.04 -9.01
C HIS A 349 -7.15 1.12 -8.26
N LEU A 350 -8.40 0.82 -7.92
CA LEU A 350 -9.30 1.77 -7.23
C LEU A 350 -8.77 2.17 -5.87
N ARG A 351 -8.02 1.29 -5.19
CA ARG A 351 -7.28 1.64 -3.95
C ARG A 351 -6.01 2.46 -4.22
N GLY A 352 -5.37 2.29 -5.37
CA GLY A 352 -4.19 3.06 -5.78
C GLY A 352 -4.51 4.51 -6.12
N HIS A 353 -5.63 4.78 -6.80
CA HIS A 353 -5.96 6.13 -7.28
C HIS A 353 -6.02 7.22 -6.18
N PRO A 354 -6.63 6.98 -5.00
CA PRO A 354 -6.56 7.93 -3.88
C PRO A 354 -5.14 8.19 -3.37
N ILE A 355 -4.24 7.20 -3.43
CA ILE A 355 -2.83 7.37 -3.04
C ILE A 355 -2.15 8.34 -4.00
N LEU A 356 -2.35 8.15 -5.32
CA LEU A 356 -1.81 9.06 -6.34
C LEU A 356 -2.27 10.50 -6.10
N ALA A 357 -3.57 10.71 -5.81
CA ALA A 357 -4.10 12.03 -5.52
C ALA A 357 -3.55 12.62 -4.21
N SER A 358 -3.33 11.78 -3.19
CA SER A 358 -2.74 12.18 -1.90
C SER A 358 -1.29 12.60 -2.05
N ILE A 359 -0.50 11.93 -2.91
CA ILE A 359 0.87 12.34 -3.25
C ILE A 359 0.89 13.74 -3.87
N VAL A 360 -0.06 14.04 -4.78
CA VAL A 360 -0.18 15.39 -5.38
C VAL A 360 -0.51 16.45 -4.33
N LEU A 361 -1.42 16.15 -3.40
CA LEU A 361 -1.77 17.05 -2.31
C LEU A 361 -0.58 17.30 -1.37
N LEU A 362 0.09 16.22 -0.93
CA LEU A 362 1.23 16.30 -0.04
C LEU A 362 2.38 17.10 -0.64
N GLY A 363 2.59 17.00 -1.97
CA GLY A 363 3.58 17.78 -2.71
C GLY A 363 3.41 19.30 -2.58
N GLN A 364 2.22 19.80 -2.27
CA GLN A 364 1.99 21.23 -2.02
C GLN A 364 2.69 21.72 -0.74
N GLY A 365 2.98 20.83 0.21
CA GLY A 365 3.74 21.11 1.44
C GLY A 365 5.23 20.80 1.36
N ALA A 366 5.68 20.10 0.31
CA ALA A 366 7.06 19.66 0.12
C ALA A 366 7.93 20.73 -0.57
N SER A 367 9.22 20.44 -0.76
CA SER A 367 10.09 21.29 -1.58
C SER A 367 9.62 21.33 -3.04
N ALA A 368 9.96 22.40 -3.77
CA ALA A 368 9.63 22.52 -5.20
C ALA A 368 10.15 21.33 -6.03
N SER A 369 11.34 20.82 -5.69
CA SER A 369 11.94 19.66 -6.35
C SER A 369 11.19 18.35 -6.09
N GLU A 370 10.75 18.11 -4.85
CA GLU A 370 9.96 16.93 -4.51
C GLU A 370 8.59 16.99 -5.18
N ASN A 371 7.90 18.13 -5.09
CA ASN A 371 6.59 18.30 -5.72
C ASN A 371 6.64 18.06 -7.24
N ALA A 372 7.63 18.64 -7.93
CA ALA A 372 7.81 18.44 -9.36
C ALA A 372 8.05 16.95 -9.70
N ARG A 373 8.92 16.28 -8.95
CA ARG A 373 9.22 14.85 -9.14
C ARG A 373 8.01 13.97 -8.87
N TRP A 374 7.25 14.24 -7.82
CA TRP A 374 6.06 13.46 -7.45
C TRP A 374 4.91 13.64 -8.45
N ARG A 375 4.66 14.86 -8.93
CA ARG A 375 3.71 15.10 -10.04
C ARG A 375 4.12 14.30 -11.29
N ALA A 376 5.40 14.24 -11.59
CA ALA A 376 5.92 13.47 -12.72
C ALA A 376 5.77 11.95 -12.53
N LEU A 377 6.01 11.42 -11.33
CA LEU A 377 5.73 10.01 -10.99
C LEU A 377 4.24 9.68 -11.12
N VAL A 378 3.36 10.50 -10.51
CA VAL A 378 1.90 10.35 -10.59
C VAL A 378 1.41 10.38 -12.03
N LYS A 379 1.90 11.30 -12.86
CA LYS A 379 1.57 11.35 -14.29
C LYS A 379 2.00 10.09 -15.02
N GLY A 380 3.17 9.55 -14.67
CA GLY A 380 3.67 8.29 -15.20
C GLY A 380 2.74 7.11 -14.88
N TRP A 381 2.44 6.90 -13.60
CA TRP A 381 1.55 5.81 -13.15
C TRP A 381 0.15 5.94 -13.76
N ALA A 382 -0.44 7.14 -13.71
CA ALA A 382 -1.79 7.38 -14.20
C ALA A 382 -1.93 7.18 -15.72
N ARG A 383 -0.90 7.52 -16.51
CA ARG A 383 -0.92 7.31 -17.98
C ARG A 383 -0.74 5.86 -18.39
N ARG A 384 -0.06 5.05 -17.57
CA ARG A 384 0.15 3.62 -17.85
C ARG A 384 -0.95 2.73 -17.31
N ASP A 385 -1.89 3.28 -16.55
CA ASP A 385 -3.07 2.56 -16.11
C ASP A 385 -4.10 2.41 -17.23
N TYR A 386 -3.86 1.44 -18.10
CA TYR A 386 -4.73 1.14 -19.24
C TYR A 386 -5.88 0.21 -18.87
N TYR A 387 -5.84 -0.43 -17.69
CA TYR A 387 -6.88 -1.34 -17.22
C TYR A 387 -8.00 -0.60 -16.48
N SER A 388 -7.66 0.40 -15.66
CA SER A 388 -8.62 1.20 -14.90
C SER A 388 -8.17 2.66 -14.86
N PRO A 389 -8.32 3.43 -15.96
CA PRO A 389 -7.86 4.82 -16.02
C PRO A 389 -8.35 5.66 -14.83
N PRO A 390 -7.46 6.39 -14.10
CA PRO A 390 -7.85 7.06 -12.86
C PRO A 390 -8.96 8.10 -13.00
N LEU A 391 -9.10 8.74 -14.17
CA LEU A 391 -10.18 9.71 -14.43
C LEU A 391 -11.55 9.06 -14.65
N GLU A 392 -11.58 7.76 -14.93
CA GLU A 392 -12.79 6.96 -15.08
C GLU A 392 -13.21 6.28 -13.77
N ASN A 393 -12.35 6.28 -12.74
CA ASN A 393 -12.63 5.66 -11.45
C ASN A 393 -13.91 6.24 -10.81
N PRO A 394 -15.00 5.45 -10.69
CA PRO A 394 -16.27 5.93 -10.15
C PRO A 394 -16.28 6.14 -8.64
N THR A 395 -15.28 5.61 -7.93
CA THR A 395 -15.15 5.76 -6.47
C THR A 395 -14.24 6.92 -6.07
N LEU A 396 -13.57 7.56 -7.03
CA LEU A 396 -12.67 8.66 -6.74
C LEU A 396 -13.47 9.94 -6.50
N GLY A 397 -13.38 10.48 -5.29
CA GLY A 397 -14.04 11.76 -4.96
C GLY A 397 -13.59 12.90 -5.88
N LEU A 398 -14.48 13.89 -6.07
CA LEU A 398 -14.29 15.01 -7.00
C LEU A 398 -12.96 15.76 -6.79
N THR A 399 -12.56 15.96 -5.53
CA THR A 399 -11.29 16.61 -5.17
C THR A 399 -10.09 15.81 -5.64
N ALA A 400 -10.05 14.51 -5.36
CA ALA A 400 -8.98 13.62 -5.81
C ALA A 400 -8.94 13.52 -7.34
N LEU A 401 -10.10 13.44 -7.98
CA LEU A 401 -10.24 13.47 -9.44
C LEU A 401 -9.66 14.76 -10.04
N SER A 402 -9.98 15.92 -9.46
CA SER A 402 -9.44 17.22 -9.91
C SER A 402 -7.92 17.31 -9.78
N ARG A 403 -7.34 16.78 -8.69
CA ARG A 403 -5.89 16.73 -8.50
C ARG A 403 -5.21 15.89 -9.57
N LEU A 404 -5.75 14.72 -9.90
CA LEU A 404 -5.20 13.86 -10.95
C LEU A 404 -5.35 14.49 -12.33
N ALA A 405 -6.52 15.05 -12.65
CA ALA A 405 -6.75 15.78 -13.91
C ALA A 405 -5.74 16.92 -14.07
N SER A 406 -5.52 17.72 -13.01
CA SER A 406 -4.56 18.83 -13.03
C SER A 406 -3.12 18.39 -13.37
N VAL A 407 -2.72 17.16 -13.02
CA VAL A 407 -1.40 16.62 -13.33
C VAL A 407 -1.37 16.04 -14.75
N LEU A 408 -2.44 15.38 -15.17
CA LEU A 408 -2.56 14.78 -16.51
C LEU A 408 -2.61 15.85 -17.61
N ASP A 409 -3.34 16.94 -17.38
CA ASP A 409 -3.55 18.05 -18.32
C ASP A 409 -2.36 19.02 -18.40
N ASP A 410 -1.53 19.07 -17.36
CA ASP A 410 -0.37 19.96 -17.30
C ASP A 410 0.75 19.53 -18.26
N SER A 411 0.84 20.18 -19.42
CA SER A 411 1.83 19.89 -20.46
C SER A 411 3.28 20.15 -20.04
N SER A 412 3.51 20.90 -18.96
CA SER A 412 4.86 21.11 -18.42
C SER A 412 5.38 19.91 -17.63
N VAL A 413 4.49 19.03 -17.16
CA VAL A 413 4.85 17.80 -16.45
C VAL A 413 5.02 16.65 -17.45
N THR A 414 6.23 16.11 -17.51
CA THR A 414 6.52 14.86 -18.23
C THR A 414 6.41 13.68 -17.27
N GLY A 415 5.67 12.64 -17.65
CA GLY A 415 5.52 11.44 -16.82
C GLY A 415 6.83 10.67 -16.70
N LEU A 416 7.22 10.32 -15.47
CA LEU A 416 8.41 9.50 -15.23
C LEU A 416 8.12 8.01 -15.43
N PRO A 417 9.09 7.23 -15.94
CA PRO A 417 9.02 5.78 -15.89
C PRO A 417 9.12 5.30 -14.45
N GLU A 418 8.72 4.06 -14.21
CA GLU A 418 8.99 3.42 -12.92
C GLU A 418 10.47 3.06 -12.82
N PRO A 419 11.11 3.32 -11.66
CA PRO A 419 12.51 2.98 -11.51
C PRO A 419 12.69 1.46 -11.52
N THR A 420 13.65 0.99 -12.30
CA THR A 420 14.11 -0.41 -12.24
C THR A 420 14.90 -0.63 -10.95
N GLY A 421 14.75 -1.82 -10.38
CA GLY A 421 15.51 -2.22 -9.21
C GLY A 421 14.76 -3.20 -8.31
N HIS A 422 15.41 -3.54 -7.21
CA HIS A 422 14.84 -4.37 -6.15
C HIS A 422 14.80 -3.57 -4.85
N ARG A 423 13.69 -3.71 -4.11
CA ARG A 423 13.53 -3.17 -2.76
C ARG A 423 13.12 -4.30 -1.82
N LEU A 424 13.88 -4.47 -0.75
CA LEU A 424 13.62 -5.46 0.28
C LEU A 424 13.18 -4.75 1.56
N PHE A 425 11.94 -4.98 1.96
CA PHE A 425 11.29 -4.41 3.15
C PHE A 425 11.32 -5.44 4.25
N THR A 426 12.48 -5.54 4.88
CA THR A 426 12.78 -6.56 5.89
C THR A 426 11.84 -6.48 7.09
N ASP A 427 11.41 -5.28 7.47
CA ASP A 427 10.57 -5.08 8.65
C ASP A 427 9.14 -5.57 8.47
N MET A 428 8.61 -5.57 7.24
CA MET A 428 7.27 -6.08 6.94
C MET A 428 7.26 -7.34 6.08
N ALA A 429 8.40 -8.03 5.97
CA ALA A 429 8.54 -9.27 5.21
C ALA A 429 7.98 -9.15 3.76
N ARG A 430 8.35 -8.07 3.06
CA ARG A 430 7.95 -7.83 1.66
C ARG A 430 9.17 -7.58 0.79
N ALA A 431 9.03 -7.87 -0.50
CA ALA A 431 9.96 -7.41 -1.52
C ALA A 431 9.22 -6.92 -2.76
N THR A 432 9.80 -5.97 -3.47
CA THR A 432 9.37 -5.59 -4.81
C THR A 432 10.55 -5.62 -5.76
N HIS A 433 10.27 -6.00 -7.00
CA HIS A 433 11.28 -6.10 -8.04
C HIS A 433 10.71 -5.58 -9.36
N ARG A 434 11.43 -4.68 -10.01
CA ARG A 434 11.05 -4.06 -11.28
C ARG A 434 12.19 -4.13 -12.26
N ARG A 435 11.86 -4.55 -13.47
CA ARG A 435 12.75 -4.54 -14.64
C ARG A 435 11.98 -3.96 -15.82
N PRO A 436 12.65 -3.60 -16.93
CA PRO A 436 11.92 -3.18 -18.12
C PRO A 436 10.89 -4.25 -18.51
N GLY A 437 9.63 -3.85 -18.68
CA GLY A 437 8.55 -4.74 -19.09
C GLY A 437 7.73 -5.41 -17.97
N TRP A 438 8.21 -5.45 -16.72
CA TRP A 438 7.51 -6.19 -15.67
C TRP A 438 7.85 -5.79 -14.24
N ALA A 439 6.95 -6.14 -13.32
CA ALA A 439 7.15 -6.03 -11.89
C ALA A 439 6.69 -7.29 -11.15
N ALA A 440 7.27 -7.52 -9.98
CA ALA A 440 6.85 -8.55 -9.04
C ALA A 440 6.83 -8.03 -7.60
N SER A 441 5.98 -8.64 -6.77
CA SER A 441 5.94 -8.43 -5.33
C SER A 441 5.90 -9.78 -4.62
N LEU A 442 6.72 -9.92 -3.57
CA LEU A 442 6.78 -11.12 -2.74
C LEU A 442 6.20 -10.83 -1.36
N SER A 443 5.28 -11.68 -0.94
CA SER A 443 4.61 -11.65 0.37
C SER A 443 5.02 -12.83 1.23
N MET A 444 5.66 -12.54 2.36
CA MET A 444 6.16 -13.52 3.33
C MET A 444 5.57 -13.22 4.72
N ALA A 445 5.87 -14.10 5.69
CA ALA A 445 5.47 -13.98 7.08
C ALA A 445 6.52 -14.63 7.98
N ASP A 446 6.69 -14.08 9.19
CA ASP A 446 7.59 -14.58 10.24
C ASP A 446 7.03 -14.22 11.64
N ARG A 447 7.81 -14.42 12.71
CA ARG A 447 7.32 -14.11 14.07
C ARG A 447 7.01 -12.64 14.35
N ARG A 448 7.32 -11.73 13.42
CA ARG A 448 7.10 -10.28 13.49
C ARG A 448 5.91 -9.86 12.61
N ILE A 449 5.62 -10.63 11.56
CA ILE A 449 4.64 -10.30 10.52
C ILE A 449 3.67 -11.46 10.29
N THR A 450 2.37 -11.17 10.44
CA THR A 450 1.30 -12.18 10.35
C THR A 450 1.25 -12.85 8.98
N TYR A 451 0.71 -14.08 8.95
CA TYR A 451 0.35 -14.74 7.70
C TYR A 451 -0.62 -13.90 6.86
N TYR A 452 -1.61 -13.31 7.52
CA TYR A 452 -2.67 -12.50 6.93
C TYR A 452 -3.46 -11.77 8.04
N GLU A 453 -4.37 -10.89 7.64
CA GLU A 453 -5.36 -10.32 8.55
C GLU A 453 -6.78 -10.69 8.11
N THR A 454 -7.58 -11.16 9.06
CA THR A 454 -9.04 -11.18 9.05
C THR A 454 -9.55 -10.29 10.18
N GLY A 455 -10.73 -9.71 10.04
CA GLY A 455 -11.34 -8.85 11.05
C GLY A 455 -12.58 -8.16 10.50
N ASN A 456 -13.58 -7.93 11.35
CA ASN A 456 -14.91 -7.44 10.94
C ASN A 456 -15.56 -8.29 9.83
N GLY A 457 -15.25 -9.58 9.78
CA GLY A 457 -15.71 -10.51 8.74
C GLY A 457 -15.10 -10.29 7.35
N GLU A 458 -14.03 -9.50 7.22
CA GLU A 458 -13.26 -9.32 5.99
C GLU A 458 -12.12 -10.34 5.87
N ASN A 459 -11.77 -10.74 4.65
CA ASN A 459 -10.64 -11.61 4.27
C ASN A 459 -10.63 -12.99 4.94
N LEU A 460 -11.81 -13.62 5.02
CA LEU A 460 -12.04 -14.88 5.74
C LEU A 460 -11.12 -16.04 5.30
N ARG A 461 -10.61 -16.00 4.05
CA ARG A 461 -9.81 -17.08 3.43
C ARG A 461 -8.41 -16.64 3.01
N GLY A 462 -7.86 -15.60 3.63
CA GLY A 462 -6.55 -15.05 3.32
C GLY A 462 -5.34 -15.84 3.87
N TRP A 463 -5.55 -17.02 4.48
CA TRP A 463 -4.57 -17.75 5.32
C TRP A 463 -3.17 -17.92 4.74
N HIS A 464 -3.07 -18.04 3.42
CA HIS A 464 -1.83 -18.37 2.72
C HIS A 464 -1.20 -17.18 1.97
N THR A 465 -1.74 -15.96 2.13
CA THR A 465 -1.22 -14.76 1.46
C THR A 465 0.20 -14.39 1.91
N GLY A 466 0.63 -14.78 3.12
CA GLY A 466 2.00 -14.67 3.64
C GLY A 466 2.87 -15.92 3.48
N SER A 467 2.43 -16.95 2.75
CA SER A 467 3.15 -18.23 2.59
C SER A 467 4.17 -18.22 1.44
N GLY A 468 4.75 -17.06 1.13
CA GLY A 468 5.65 -16.85 0.00
C GLY A 468 4.91 -16.62 -1.31
N MET A 469 3.81 -15.84 -1.26
CA MET A 469 3.02 -15.53 -2.45
C MET A 469 3.79 -14.57 -3.36
N LEU A 470 3.97 -14.94 -4.62
CA LEU A 470 4.68 -14.17 -5.63
C LEU A 470 3.68 -13.58 -6.63
N TYR A 471 3.43 -12.28 -6.50
CA TYR A 471 2.62 -11.50 -7.42
C TYR A 471 3.49 -10.99 -8.58
N TRP A 472 2.94 -10.91 -9.79
CA TRP A 472 3.64 -10.33 -10.92
C TRP A 472 2.74 -9.82 -12.05
N TRP A 473 3.20 -8.77 -12.73
CA TRP A 473 2.51 -8.03 -13.78
C TRP A 473 3.44 -7.71 -14.95
N GLY A 474 2.85 -7.52 -16.13
CA GLY A 474 3.50 -6.87 -17.28
C GLY A 474 3.25 -5.37 -17.30
N ASP A 475 4.04 -4.62 -18.04
CA ASP A 475 3.84 -3.17 -18.21
C ASP A 475 2.72 -2.85 -19.19
N THR A 476 2.51 -3.69 -20.21
CA THR A 476 1.44 -3.56 -21.20
C THR A 476 0.52 -4.78 -21.25
N TYR A 477 0.67 -5.74 -20.33
CA TYR A 477 -0.16 -6.93 -20.25
C TYR A 477 -0.44 -7.32 -18.79
N ALA A 478 -1.59 -7.98 -18.58
CA ALA A 478 -2.03 -8.48 -17.27
C ALA A 478 -2.04 -7.44 -16.12
N ASN A 479 -2.21 -6.14 -16.42
CA ASN A 479 -2.32 -5.11 -15.38
C ASN A 479 -3.52 -5.36 -14.43
N GLY A 480 -4.64 -5.88 -14.95
CA GLY A 480 -5.82 -6.27 -14.15
C GLY A 480 -5.79 -7.66 -13.51
N GLN A 481 -4.61 -8.30 -13.40
CA GLN A 481 -4.47 -9.70 -12.97
C GLN A 481 -5.18 -10.03 -11.65
N TYR A 482 -5.01 -9.16 -10.65
CA TYR A 482 -5.57 -9.33 -9.31
C TYR A 482 -6.82 -8.45 -9.11
N SER A 483 -7.14 -7.61 -10.08
CA SER A 483 -8.29 -6.70 -10.09
C SER A 483 -9.55 -7.37 -10.61
N ASP A 484 -9.44 -8.25 -11.61
CA ASP A 484 -10.56 -8.84 -12.31
C ASP A 484 -11.20 -10.02 -11.55
N ALA A 485 -11.80 -9.72 -10.39
CA ALA A 485 -12.47 -10.69 -9.51
C ALA A 485 -11.60 -11.91 -9.15
N PHE A 486 -10.29 -11.69 -9.00
CA PHE A 486 -9.34 -12.72 -8.58
C PHE A 486 -9.69 -13.28 -7.20
N TRP A 487 -9.78 -12.41 -6.20
CA TRP A 487 -9.98 -12.80 -4.80
C TRP A 487 -11.23 -13.64 -4.50
N PRO A 488 -12.44 -13.34 -5.04
CA PRO A 488 -13.61 -14.16 -4.78
C PRO A 488 -13.64 -15.48 -5.58
N THR A 489 -12.73 -15.70 -6.54
CA THR A 489 -12.77 -16.88 -7.42
C THR A 489 -11.52 -17.76 -7.36
N VAL A 490 -10.39 -17.27 -6.86
CA VAL A 490 -9.13 -18.01 -6.77
C VAL A 490 -9.21 -19.17 -5.78
N ASP A 491 -8.39 -20.22 -5.98
CA ASP A 491 -8.13 -21.21 -4.91
C ASP A 491 -7.31 -20.56 -3.79
N PRO A 492 -7.83 -20.41 -2.56
CA PRO A 492 -7.01 -19.89 -1.48
C PRO A 492 -5.86 -20.84 -1.11
N TYR A 493 -5.91 -22.12 -1.50
CA TYR A 493 -4.85 -23.11 -1.28
C TYR A 493 -3.81 -23.19 -2.40
N ARG A 494 -4.00 -22.46 -3.50
CA ARG A 494 -3.05 -22.41 -4.62
C ARG A 494 -2.78 -20.98 -5.07
N LEU A 495 -2.48 -20.09 -4.14
CA LEU A 495 -2.01 -18.75 -4.50
C LEU A 495 -0.63 -18.85 -5.18
N PRO A 496 -0.31 -18.01 -6.19
CA PRO A 496 0.93 -18.11 -6.95
C PRO A 496 2.17 -18.05 -6.05
N GLY A 497 3.10 -18.99 -6.20
CA GLY A 497 4.37 -19.06 -5.49
C GLY A 497 4.35 -19.75 -4.12
N ILE A 498 3.17 -19.99 -3.52
CA ILE A 498 3.10 -20.53 -2.15
C ILE A 498 3.52 -22.00 -2.10
N THR A 499 3.91 -22.45 -0.91
CA THR A 499 3.88 -23.88 -0.54
C THR A 499 2.85 -24.03 0.57
N ALA A 500 1.88 -24.93 0.42
CA ALA A 500 0.78 -25.06 1.37
C ALA A 500 0.32 -26.52 1.54
N SER A 501 -0.12 -26.84 2.75
CA SER A 501 -0.84 -28.08 3.05
C SER A 501 -2.27 -27.95 2.52
N ARG A 502 -2.82 -29.04 1.99
CA ARG A 502 -4.23 -29.15 1.59
C ARG A 502 -5.15 -29.51 2.76
N LYS A 503 -4.63 -29.47 4.00
CA LYS A 503 -5.45 -29.54 5.22
C LYS A 503 -6.52 -28.45 5.18
N ALA A 504 -7.77 -28.83 5.37
CA ALA A 504 -8.87 -27.87 5.42
C ALA A 504 -8.70 -26.91 6.60
N LEU A 505 -8.85 -25.62 6.32
CA LEU A 505 -8.88 -24.52 7.28
C LEU A 505 -10.31 -23.94 7.31
N ALA A 506 -10.76 -23.60 8.51
CA ALA A 506 -12.01 -22.88 8.69
C ALA A 506 -11.85 -21.42 8.28
N ASP A 507 -12.95 -20.77 7.87
CA ASP A 507 -13.00 -19.32 7.67
C ASP A 507 -12.47 -18.61 8.94
N ALA A 508 -11.64 -17.59 8.74
CA ALA A 508 -10.93 -16.85 9.80
C ALA A 508 -9.95 -17.69 10.67
N ALA A 509 -9.54 -18.88 10.23
CA ALA A 509 -8.54 -19.67 10.96
C ALA A 509 -7.24 -18.90 11.21
N GLY A 510 -6.81 -18.87 12.48
CA GLY A 510 -5.64 -18.13 12.93
C GLY A 510 -5.97 -16.88 13.76
N GLY A 511 -7.25 -16.51 13.85
CA GLY A 511 -7.73 -15.41 14.69
C GLY A 511 -7.64 -14.05 14.01
N ASP A 512 -8.45 -13.12 14.52
CA ASP A 512 -8.59 -11.78 13.98
C ASP A 512 -7.37 -10.89 14.25
N TRP A 513 -7.28 -9.78 13.50
CA TRP A 513 -6.32 -8.70 13.71
C TRP A 513 -4.86 -9.12 13.68
N GLY A 514 -4.53 -10.09 12.82
CA GLY A 514 -3.16 -10.55 12.61
C GLY A 514 -2.59 -11.39 13.76
N ALA A 515 -3.46 -12.06 14.54
CA ALA A 515 -3.06 -12.82 15.72
C ALA A 515 -2.12 -14.00 15.44
N SER A 516 -2.17 -14.61 14.24
CA SER A 516 -1.33 -15.76 13.90
C SER A 516 -0.01 -15.36 13.26
N LEU A 517 1.06 -15.53 14.02
CA LEU A 517 2.44 -15.32 13.58
C LEU A 517 3.16 -16.67 13.42
N PRO A 518 3.83 -16.95 12.30
CA PRO A 518 4.69 -18.12 12.19
C PRO A 518 5.86 -18.05 13.17
N ASP A 519 6.08 -19.11 13.93
CA ASP A 519 7.20 -19.23 14.85
C ASP A 519 8.52 -19.54 14.13
N VAL A 520 9.00 -18.59 13.34
CA VAL A 520 10.23 -18.66 12.52
C VAL A 520 10.90 -17.28 12.47
N ASN A 521 12.23 -17.25 12.37
CA ASN A 521 13.01 -16.01 12.32
C ASN A 521 13.62 -15.72 10.95
N TRP A 522 14.05 -16.77 10.24
CA TRP A 522 14.79 -16.62 8.99
C TRP A 522 13.81 -16.28 7.86
N VAL A 523 13.55 -14.99 7.69
CA VAL A 523 12.79 -14.40 6.58
C VAL A 523 13.43 -13.06 6.23
N GLY A 524 13.75 -12.86 4.96
CA GLY A 524 14.52 -11.72 4.49
C GLY A 524 15.50 -12.13 3.39
N GLY A 525 16.60 -11.41 3.24
CA GLY A 525 17.53 -11.64 2.15
C GLY A 525 18.57 -10.54 1.97
N VAL A 526 19.23 -10.54 0.82
CA VAL A 526 20.17 -9.50 0.39
C VAL A 526 19.77 -8.91 -0.96
N THR A 527 20.14 -7.65 -1.18
CA THR A 527 19.99 -6.98 -2.47
C THR A 527 21.10 -5.95 -2.69
N ASP A 528 21.53 -5.80 -3.93
CA ASP A 528 22.41 -4.70 -4.37
C ASP A 528 21.62 -3.49 -4.92
N GLY A 529 20.28 -3.51 -4.74
CA GLY A 529 19.35 -2.51 -5.29
C GLY A 529 18.86 -2.83 -6.70
N GLN A 530 19.42 -3.82 -7.39
CA GLN A 530 19.01 -4.25 -8.73
C GLN A 530 18.52 -5.70 -8.74
N ARG A 531 19.29 -6.59 -8.13
CA ARG A 531 19.04 -8.03 -8.00
C ARG A 531 18.95 -8.40 -6.53
N ALA A 532 18.43 -9.59 -6.24
CA ALA A 532 18.30 -10.04 -4.86
C ALA A 532 18.30 -11.56 -4.70
N SER A 533 18.68 -11.99 -3.51
CA SER A 533 18.39 -13.31 -2.98
C SER A 533 17.54 -13.15 -1.75
N VAL A 534 16.34 -13.70 -1.77
CA VAL A 534 15.34 -13.60 -0.71
C VAL A 534 14.93 -15.00 -0.31
N GLY A 535 14.59 -15.24 0.95
CA GLY A 535 14.04 -16.51 1.37
C GLY A 535 13.12 -16.40 2.58
N GLN A 536 12.32 -17.45 2.74
CA GLN A 536 11.41 -17.64 3.85
C GLN A 536 11.59 -19.06 4.40
N TYR A 537 11.90 -19.16 5.69
CA TYR A 537 11.63 -20.37 6.44
C TYR A 537 10.12 -20.40 6.72
N LEU A 538 9.39 -21.15 5.91
CA LEU A 538 7.95 -21.28 6.01
C LEU A 538 7.58 -22.28 7.11
N LYS A 539 6.63 -21.89 7.95
CA LYS A 539 5.78 -22.76 8.77
C LYS A 539 4.34 -22.55 8.32
N GLY A 540 3.55 -23.60 8.13
CA GLY A 540 2.16 -23.46 7.68
C GLY A 540 1.22 -23.00 8.79
N LEU A 541 0.25 -22.12 8.48
CA LEU A 541 -0.82 -21.73 9.41
C LEU A 541 -1.63 -22.97 9.82
N SER A 542 -1.77 -23.20 11.13
CA SER A 542 -2.47 -24.36 11.71
C SER A 542 -2.07 -25.71 11.09
N SER A 543 -0.81 -25.82 10.66
CA SER A 543 -0.26 -26.93 9.91
C SER A 543 1.12 -27.30 10.46
N THR A 544 1.49 -28.57 10.31
CA THR A 544 2.83 -29.10 10.62
C THR A 544 3.83 -28.83 9.50
N LEU A 545 3.38 -28.27 8.36
CA LEU A 545 4.21 -27.98 7.21
C LEU A 545 5.39 -27.07 7.57
N LEU A 546 6.59 -27.50 7.19
CA LEU A 546 7.81 -26.72 7.17
C LEU A 546 8.40 -26.73 5.75
N ALA A 547 8.98 -25.63 5.31
CA ALA A 547 9.70 -25.55 4.04
C ALA A 547 10.74 -24.41 4.04
N LYS A 548 11.82 -24.61 3.29
CA LYS A 548 12.79 -23.55 2.94
C LYS A 548 12.50 -23.08 1.52
N LYS A 549 12.08 -21.83 1.38
CA LYS A 549 11.74 -21.23 0.07
C LYS A 549 12.71 -20.10 -0.22
N SER A 550 13.32 -20.10 -1.40
CA SER A 550 14.20 -19.03 -1.86
C SER A 550 13.78 -18.51 -3.22
N TRP A 551 13.91 -17.21 -3.41
CA TRP A 551 13.68 -16.50 -4.67
C TRP A 551 14.92 -15.68 -5.01
N PHE A 552 15.43 -15.86 -6.22
CA PHE A 552 16.53 -15.08 -6.78
C PHE A 552 15.96 -14.18 -7.88
N PHE A 553 15.87 -12.89 -7.58
CA PHE A 553 15.33 -11.88 -8.49
C PHE A 553 16.45 -11.34 -9.37
N LEU A 554 16.36 -11.58 -10.67
CA LEU A 554 17.37 -11.28 -11.68
C LEU A 554 16.82 -10.34 -12.75
N ASP A 555 17.58 -10.11 -13.82
CA ASP A 555 17.26 -9.06 -14.80
C ASP A 555 15.98 -9.30 -15.59
N ASP A 556 15.62 -10.56 -15.85
CA ASP A 556 14.44 -10.95 -16.62
C ASP A 556 13.73 -12.19 -16.05
N THR A 557 14.16 -12.66 -14.88
CA THR A 557 13.81 -13.98 -14.35
C THR A 557 13.74 -13.95 -12.84
N VAL A 558 12.78 -14.68 -12.28
CA VAL A 558 12.80 -15.08 -10.87
C VAL A 558 13.08 -16.58 -10.80
N VAL A 559 14.20 -16.97 -10.19
CA VAL A 559 14.47 -18.39 -9.91
C VAL A 559 13.92 -18.71 -8.53
N ALA A 560 13.09 -19.74 -8.43
CA ALA A 560 12.46 -20.17 -7.19
C ALA A 560 12.93 -21.58 -6.82
N LEU A 561 13.48 -21.71 -5.61
CA LEU A 561 13.93 -22.98 -5.03
C LEU A 561 13.11 -23.31 -3.78
N GLY A 562 12.83 -24.59 -3.58
CA GLY A 562 12.19 -25.13 -2.40
C GLY A 562 12.87 -26.40 -1.95
N ALA A 563 13.10 -26.55 -0.64
CA ALA A 563 13.69 -27.74 -0.04
C ALA A 563 13.21 -27.91 1.41
N GLY A 564 13.55 -29.05 2.02
CA GLY A 564 13.13 -29.37 3.39
C GLY A 564 11.62 -29.52 3.56
N ILE A 565 10.86 -29.65 2.46
CA ILE A 565 9.40 -29.63 2.48
C ILE A 565 8.91 -30.87 3.20
N THR A 566 8.39 -30.67 4.40
CA THR A 566 8.02 -31.74 5.32
C THR A 566 6.70 -31.41 6.01
N GLY A 567 5.81 -32.38 6.14
CA GLY A 567 4.55 -32.22 6.88
C GLY A 567 4.01 -33.57 7.34
N THR A 568 3.16 -33.54 8.37
CA THR A 568 2.48 -34.70 8.95
C THR A 568 1.00 -34.38 9.23
N ASP A 569 0.38 -33.57 8.38
CA ASP A 569 -1.01 -33.13 8.52
C ASP A 569 -2.03 -34.21 8.13
N GLY A 570 -1.58 -35.32 7.56
CA GLY A 570 -2.44 -36.31 6.91
C GLY A 570 -2.96 -35.87 5.55
N ALA A 571 -2.44 -34.75 5.01
CA ALA A 571 -2.90 -34.09 3.79
C ALA A 571 -1.76 -33.95 2.75
N ALA A 572 -2.14 -33.74 1.48
CA ALA A 572 -1.17 -33.43 0.43
C ALA A 572 -0.54 -32.05 0.66
N VAL A 573 0.73 -31.89 0.29
CA VAL A 573 1.41 -30.59 0.27
C VAL A 573 1.70 -30.22 -1.17
N GLU A 574 1.40 -28.98 -1.55
CA GLU A 574 1.58 -28.49 -2.91
C GLU A 574 2.48 -27.25 -2.91
N THR A 575 3.22 -27.05 -4.01
CA THR A 575 3.82 -25.76 -4.32
C THR A 575 3.27 -25.25 -5.63
N THR A 576 2.57 -24.11 -5.57
CA THR A 576 2.00 -23.48 -6.75
C THR A 576 3.09 -22.72 -7.49
N VAL A 577 3.43 -23.18 -8.70
CA VAL A 577 4.31 -22.45 -9.62
C VAL A 577 3.63 -21.14 -10.02
N ASP A 578 2.37 -21.25 -10.46
CA ASP A 578 1.53 -20.10 -10.74
C ASP A 578 0.03 -20.47 -10.72
N ASN A 579 -0.83 -19.48 -10.53
CA ASN A 579 -2.28 -19.59 -10.63
C ASN A 579 -2.84 -18.31 -11.27
N ARG A 580 -2.91 -18.31 -12.60
CA ARG A 580 -3.25 -17.12 -13.38
C ARG A 580 -4.74 -17.10 -13.71
N ASN A 581 -5.43 -16.07 -13.24
CA ASN A 581 -6.72 -15.63 -13.74
C ASN A 581 -6.61 -15.26 -15.23
N LEU A 582 -7.43 -15.87 -16.06
CA LEU A 582 -7.50 -15.69 -17.52
C LEU A 582 -8.76 -14.92 -17.94
N GLY A 583 -9.42 -14.27 -16.98
CA GLY A 583 -10.66 -13.55 -17.18
C GLY A 583 -11.87 -14.48 -17.39
N PRO A 584 -13.01 -13.94 -17.83
CA PRO A 584 -14.22 -14.72 -18.05
C PRO A 584 -14.14 -15.65 -19.27
N THR A 585 -13.29 -15.33 -20.26
CA THR A 585 -13.23 -16.07 -21.54
C THR A 585 -12.16 -17.17 -21.56
N GLY A 586 -10.99 -16.95 -20.96
CA GLY A 586 -9.95 -17.97 -20.79
C GLY A 586 -9.25 -18.42 -22.08
N GLY A 587 -9.09 -17.54 -23.06
CA GLY A 587 -8.58 -17.90 -24.40
C GLY A 587 -7.06 -18.06 -24.53
N SER A 588 -6.27 -17.73 -23.51
CA SER A 588 -4.80 -17.75 -23.59
C SER A 588 -4.26 -19.15 -23.86
N ALA A 589 -3.50 -19.33 -24.95
CA ALA A 589 -2.84 -20.59 -25.28
C ALA A 589 -1.82 -20.99 -24.20
N PHE A 590 -1.79 -22.28 -23.87
CA PHE A 590 -0.81 -22.87 -22.97
C PHE A 590 0.00 -23.92 -23.72
N THR A 591 1.31 -23.75 -23.74
CA THR A 591 2.25 -24.62 -24.47
C THR A 591 3.21 -25.25 -23.48
N VAL A 592 3.47 -26.55 -23.61
CA VAL A 592 4.47 -27.28 -22.82
C VAL A 592 5.38 -28.01 -23.77
N ASP A 593 6.69 -27.75 -23.69
CA ASP A 593 7.71 -28.34 -24.57
C ASP A 593 7.34 -28.29 -26.06
N GLY A 594 6.83 -27.14 -26.52
CA GLY A 594 6.43 -26.89 -27.90
C GLY A 594 5.03 -27.41 -28.27
N ALA A 595 4.38 -28.21 -27.42
CA ALA A 595 3.05 -28.74 -27.67
C ALA A 595 1.96 -27.90 -26.98
N THR A 596 1.08 -27.29 -27.78
CA THR A 596 -0.11 -26.58 -27.28
C THR A 596 -1.09 -27.55 -26.61
N LYS A 597 -1.58 -27.17 -25.44
CA LYS A 597 -2.55 -27.94 -24.65
C LYS A 597 -3.98 -27.48 -24.92
N PRO A 598 -4.99 -28.34 -24.67
CA PRO A 598 -6.39 -28.00 -24.86
C PRO A 598 -6.83 -26.71 -24.15
N LEU A 599 -7.75 -25.99 -24.78
CA LEU A 599 -8.44 -24.82 -24.21
C LEU A 599 -9.73 -25.20 -23.46
N ALA A 600 -9.96 -26.49 -23.21
CA ALA A 600 -11.16 -26.97 -22.51
C ALA A 600 -11.15 -26.57 -21.03
N TYR A 601 -12.35 -26.38 -20.48
CA TYR A 601 -12.61 -26.12 -19.07
C TYR A 601 -13.65 -27.15 -18.57
N PRO A 602 -13.26 -28.17 -17.79
CA PRO A 602 -11.92 -28.40 -17.28
C PRO A 602 -10.98 -29.05 -18.31
N TRP A 603 -9.68 -28.80 -18.16
CA TRP A 603 -8.61 -29.64 -18.70
C TRP A 603 -7.57 -29.83 -17.61
N SER A 604 -7.04 -31.04 -17.45
CA SER A 604 -5.95 -31.27 -16.52
C SER A 604 -4.92 -32.24 -17.09
N ALA A 605 -3.68 -32.13 -16.63
CA ALA A 605 -2.61 -33.05 -16.98
C ALA A 605 -1.54 -33.11 -15.88
N THR A 606 -0.92 -34.28 -15.73
CA THR A 606 0.38 -34.42 -15.07
C THR A 606 1.45 -34.35 -16.15
N LEU A 607 2.22 -33.28 -16.17
CA LEU A 607 3.28 -33.01 -17.13
C LEU A 607 4.58 -33.61 -16.61
N THR A 608 4.91 -34.83 -17.02
CA THR A 608 6.12 -35.54 -16.60
C THR A 608 7.33 -35.14 -17.44
N GLY A 609 8.46 -34.83 -16.79
CA GLY A 609 9.70 -34.46 -17.49
C GLY A 609 9.59 -33.14 -18.26
N ALA A 610 8.65 -32.27 -17.89
CA ALA A 610 8.46 -30.99 -18.55
C ALA A 610 9.72 -30.13 -18.39
N SER A 611 10.26 -29.61 -19.50
CA SER A 611 11.43 -28.73 -19.47
C SER A 611 11.00 -27.27 -19.38
N TRP A 612 9.91 -26.91 -20.06
CA TRP A 612 9.31 -25.59 -19.96
C TRP A 612 7.83 -25.57 -20.30
N ALA A 613 7.17 -24.51 -19.84
CA ALA A 613 5.80 -24.19 -20.19
C ALA A 613 5.66 -22.69 -20.46
N HIS A 614 4.67 -22.29 -21.26
CA HIS A 614 4.41 -20.89 -21.60
C HIS A 614 2.91 -20.63 -21.65
N LEU A 615 2.50 -19.51 -21.05
CA LEU A 615 1.13 -18.99 -21.11
C LEU A 615 1.13 -17.71 -21.95
N ALA A 616 0.39 -17.72 -23.06
CA ALA A 616 0.30 -16.58 -23.96
C ALA A 616 -0.31 -15.33 -23.27
N GLY A 617 0.29 -14.17 -23.56
CA GLY A 617 -0.08 -12.89 -22.95
C GLY A 617 0.36 -12.73 -21.49
N HIS A 618 1.23 -13.62 -21.01
CA HIS A 618 1.64 -13.68 -19.61
C HIS A 618 3.15 -13.89 -19.46
N GLY A 619 3.67 -15.09 -19.73
CA GLY A 619 5.07 -15.40 -19.49
C GLY A 619 5.40 -16.88 -19.57
N GLY A 620 6.69 -17.17 -19.37
CA GLY A 620 7.29 -18.49 -19.43
C GLY A 620 7.65 -19.06 -18.06
N TYR A 621 7.70 -20.38 -18.00
CA TYR A 621 8.16 -21.17 -16.86
C TYR A 621 9.20 -22.18 -17.35
N VAL A 622 10.36 -22.26 -16.70
CA VAL A 622 11.40 -23.25 -17.01
C VAL A 622 11.64 -24.13 -15.80
N PHE A 623 11.80 -25.43 -16.02
CA PHE A 623 12.05 -26.43 -14.98
C PHE A 623 13.45 -27.01 -15.15
N PRO A 624 14.47 -26.49 -14.42
CA PRO A 624 15.85 -26.93 -14.58
C PRO A 624 16.01 -28.44 -14.36
N GLY A 625 16.55 -29.16 -15.35
CA GLY A 625 16.71 -30.62 -15.29
C GLY A 625 15.43 -31.43 -15.59
N GLY A 626 14.32 -30.76 -15.93
CA GLY A 626 13.02 -31.37 -16.13
C GLY A 626 12.27 -31.62 -14.81
N ALA A 627 10.94 -31.51 -14.84
CA ALA A 627 10.11 -31.73 -13.65
C ALA A 627 8.78 -32.43 -13.94
N THR A 628 8.20 -33.02 -12.89
CA THR A 628 6.79 -33.44 -12.90
C THR A 628 5.94 -32.35 -12.29
N VAL A 629 5.11 -31.70 -13.12
CA VAL A 629 4.25 -30.58 -12.72
C VAL A 629 2.82 -30.88 -13.11
N LYS A 630 1.86 -30.62 -12.24
CA LYS A 630 0.44 -30.71 -12.57
C LYS A 630 -0.06 -29.39 -13.14
N ALA A 631 -0.95 -29.48 -14.13
CA ALA A 631 -1.60 -28.36 -14.78
C ALA A 631 -3.12 -28.54 -14.77
N LEU A 632 -3.85 -27.46 -14.53
CA LEU A 632 -5.30 -27.42 -14.50
C LEU A 632 -5.83 -26.14 -15.13
N ARG A 633 -6.73 -26.29 -16.10
CA ARG A 633 -7.68 -25.27 -16.52
C ARG A 633 -9.03 -25.57 -15.89
N GLU A 634 -9.62 -24.59 -15.24
CA GLU A 634 -10.95 -24.72 -14.67
C GLU A 634 -11.67 -23.37 -14.63
N SER A 635 -13.00 -23.44 -14.63
CA SER A 635 -13.85 -22.28 -14.35
C SER A 635 -14.17 -22.30 -12.85
N ARG A 636 -13.86 -21.21 -12.16
CA ARG A 636 -14.12 -21.06 -10.72
C ARG A 636 -15.19 -20.01 -10.54
N THR A 637 -16.22 -20.35 -9.78
CA THR A 637 -17.32 -19.44 -9.45
C THR A 637 -17.33 -19.24 -7.95
N GLY A 638 -17.43 -17.98 -7.52
CA GLY A 638 -17.59 -17.60 -6.13
C GLY A 638 -18.28 -16.24 -6.03
N SER A 639 -18.40 -15.72 -4.82
CA SER A 639 -18.98 -14.42 -4.55
C SER A 639 -18.10 -13.62 -3.60
N TRP A 640 -18.25 -12.29 -3.58
CA TRP A 640 -17.55 -11.46 -2.60
C TRP A 640 -18.00 -11.78 -1.17
N ARG A 641 -19.25 -12.25 -1.00
CA ARG A 641 -19.77 -12.77 0.27
C ARG A 641 -18.94 -13.92 0.84
N ASP A 642 -18.36 -14.77 -0.03
CA ASP A 642 -17.61 -15.97 0.38
C ASP A 642 -16.33 -15.64 1.16
N ILE A 643 -15.82 -14.42 1.00
CA ILE A 643 -14.57 -13.94 1.63
C ILE A 643 -14.78 -12.67 2.47
N ASN A 644 -16.00 -12.13 2.49
CA ASN A 644 -16.35 -10.89 3.18
C ASN A 644 -17.83 -10.89 3.61
N THR A 645 -18.11 -10.82 4.90
CA THR A 645 -19.49 -10.77 5.44
C THR A 645 -20.25 -9.48 5.11
N GLY A 646 -19.61 -8.47 4.49
CA GLY A 646 -20.23 -7.30 3.85
C GLY A 646 -20.31 -7.37 2.32
N GLY A 647 -19.75 -8.41 1.70
CA GLY A 647 -19.67 -8.56 0.24
C GLY A 647 -20.98 -8.97 -0.44
N ALA A 648 -21.13 -8.63 -1.72
CA ALA A 648 -22.29 -9.02 -2.52
C ALA A 648 -22.38 -10.56 -2.71
N THR A 649 -23.61 -11.08 -2.73
CA THR A 649 -23.90 -12.51 -2.99
C THR A 649 -23.91 -12.85 -4.48
N THR A 650 -23.80 -11.85 -5.36
CA THR A 650 -23.74 -12.05 -6.81
C THR A 650 -22.59 -12.95 -7.19
N SER A 651 -22.91 -14.07 -7.84
CA SER A 651 -21.92 -15.01 -8.34
C SER A 651 -21.08 -14.41 -9.46
N VAL A 652 -19.77 -14.58 -9.37
CA VAL A 652 -18.79 -14.17 -10.37
C VAL A 652 -17.97 -15.40 -10.76
N SER A 653 -17.76 -15.60 -12.06
CA SER A 653 -16.97 -16.72 -12.58
C SER A 653 -15.73 -16.23 -13.32
N ARG A 654 -14.59 -16.87 -13.08
CA ARG A 654 -13.32 -16.62 -13.77
C ARG A 654 -12.66 -17.93 -14.13
N LYS A 655 -11.94 -17.93 -15.26
CA LYS A 655 -11.21 -19.08 -15.75
C LYS A 655 -9.75 -18.97 -15.34
N TYR A 656 -9.16 -20.08 -14.91
CA TYR A 656 -7.79 -20.12 -14.43
C TYR A 656 -6.94 -21.10 -15.23
N LEU A 657 -5.64 -20.84 -15.27
CA LEU A 657 -4.61 -21.87 -15.45
C LEU A 657 -3.76 -21.94 -14.18
N THR A 658 -3.70 -23.13 -13.58
CA THR A 658 -2.91 -23.39 -12.38
C THR A 658 -1.82 -24.41 -12.68
N LEU A 659 -0.59 -24.13 -12.26
CA LEU A 659 0.58 -25.01 -12.36
C LEU A 659 1.14 -25.27 -10.96
N TRP A 660 1.39 -26.53 -10.59
CA TRP A 660 1.91 -26.85 -9.26
C TRP A 660 2.72 -28.15 -9.21
N PHE A 661 3.66 -28.18 -8.25
CA PHE A 661 4.28 -29.41 -7.78
C PHE A 661 3.38 -30.04 -6.72
N ASP A 662 3.13 -31.35 -6.84
CA ASP A 662 2.46 -32.16 -5.84
C ASP A 662 3.52 -32.97 -5.09
N HIS A 663 3.75 -32.63 -3.81
CA HIS A 663 4.74 -33.29 -2.96
C HIS A 663 4.19 -34.55 -2.30
N GLY A 664 2.94 -34.90 -2.60
CA GLY A 664 2.25 -36.03 -1.99
C GLY A 664 1.77 -35.74 -0.56
N LYS A 665 1.19 -36.78 0.05
CA LYS A 665 0.74 -36.77 1.43
C LYS A 665 1.91 -36.92 2.39
N ASP A 666 1.95 -36.08 3.41
CA ASP A 666 2.96 -36.10 4.48
C ASP A 666 4.40 -36.19 3.94
N PRO A 667 4.82 -35.23 3.09
CA PRO A 667 6.13 -35.29 2.45
C PRO A 667 7.24 -35.29 3.51
N ARG A 668 8.39 -35.83 3.12
CA ARG A 668 9.62 -35.78 3.92
C ARG A 668 10.75 -35.26 3.04
N GLN A 669 11.27 -34.08 3.37
CA GLN A 669 12.41 -33.48 2.67
C GLN A 669 12.18 -33.35 1.15
N ALA A 670 10.94 -33.07 0.73
CA ALA A 670 10.64 -32.81 -0.68
C ALA A 670 11.22 -31.47 -1.13
N SER A 671 11.33 -31.28 -2.45
CA SER A 671 11.94 -30.10 -3.05
C SER A 671 11.30 -29.71 -4.39
N TYR A 672 11.55 -28.49 -4.83
CA TYR A 672 11.20 -28.00 -6.17
C TYR A 672 12.24 -27.00 -6.69
N ALA A 673 12.29 -26.82 -8.00
CA ALA A 673 13.03 -25.74 -8.66
C ALA A 673 12.29 -25.30 -9.94
N TYR A 674 12.13 -24.00 -10.14
CA TYR A 674 11.62 -23.43 -11.38
C TYR A 674 12.14 -22.01 -11.62
N GLN A 675 12.04 -21.56 -12.87
CA GLN A 675 12.25 -20.17 -13.27
C GLN A 675 10.93 -19.59 -13.74
N LEU A 676 10.60 -18.37 -13.33
CA LEU A 676 9.53 -17.56 -13.88
C LEU A 676 10.15 -16.47 -14.78
N LEU A 677 9.65 -16.37 -16.01
CA LEU A 677 10.07 -15.37 -17.00
C LEU A 677 8.86 -14.50 -17.42
N PRO A 678 8.54 -13.43 -16.68
CA PRO A 678 7.42 -12.56 -17.01
C PRO A 678 7.62 -11.94 -18.41
N GLY A 679 6.59 -12.03 -19.25
CA GLY A 679 6.58 -11.41 -20.58
C GLY A 679 7.42 -12.13 -21.63
N ALA A 680 8.11 -13.21 -21.29
CA ALA A 680 8.77 -14.05 -22.28
C ALA A 680 7.73 -14.77 -23.15
N ASP A 681 7.93 -14.75 -24.47
CA ASP A 681 7.17 -15.56 -25.40
C ASP A 681 7.61 -17.03 -25.37
N ALA A 682 6.92 -17.89 -26.13
CA ALA A 682 7.22 -19.32 -26.19
C ALA A 682 8.64 -19.60 -26.71
N ALA A 683 9.14 -18.81 -27.67
CA ALA A 683 10.45 -19.01 -28.27
C ALA A 683 11.58 -18.66 -27.30
N ARG A 684 11.48 -17.52 -26.61
CA ARG A 684 12.41 -17.11 -25.55
C ARG A 684 12.38 -18.07 -24.37
N THR A 685 11.20 -18.56 -24.01
CA THR A 685 11.05 -19.55 -22.94
C THR A 685 11.74 -20.87 -23.31
N ALA A 686 11.52 -21.38 -24.52
CA ALA A 686 12.19 -22.57 -25.03
C ALA A 686 13.71 -22.39 -25.11
N ALA A 687 14.19 -21.22 -25.58
CA ALA A 687 15.61 -20.91 -25.65
C ALA A 687 16.25 -20.88 -24.26
N ARG A 688 15.57 -20.31 -23.24
CA ARG A 688 16.06 -20.35 -21.85
C ARG A 688 16.13 -21.77 -21.31
N ALA A 689 15.14 -22.61 -21.64
CA ALA A 689 15.12 -24.00 -21.21
C ALA A 689 16.26 -24.83 -21.84
N ALA A 690 16.61 -24.53 -23.09
CA ALA A 690 17.71 -25.17 -23.80
C ALA A 690 19.11 -24.72 -23.31
N ASP A 691 19.22 -23.50 -22.78
CA ASP A 691 20.48 -22.99 -22.21
C ASP A 691 20.74 -23.55 -20.82
N THR A 692 21.29 -24.77 -20.79
CA THR A 692 21.68 -25.47 -19.55
C THR A 692 22.92 -24.86 -18.87
N THR A 693 23.55 -23.85 -19.47
CA THR A 693 24.76 -23.20 -18.94
C THR A 693 24.46 -21.88 -18.23
N TRP A 694 23.31 -21.27 -18.52
CA TRP A 694 22.90 -19.98 -17.96
C TRP A 694 22.70 -20.02 -16.44
N LEU A 695 21.99 -21.04 -15.92
CA LEU A 695 21.74 -21.22 -14.50
C LEU A 695 22.42 -22.48 -13.98
N ARG A 696 23.15 -22.33 -12.86
CA ARG A 696 23.62 -23.45 -12.05
C ARG A 696 22.95 -23.40 -10.69
N VAL A 697 22.16 -24.40 -10.35
CA VAL A 697 21.68 -24.59 -8.97
C VAL A 697 22.83 -25.22 -8.17
N LEU A 698 23.42 -24.43 -7.27
CA LEU A 698 24.59 -24.83 -6.48
C LEU A 698 24.19 -25.71 -5.28
N ALA A 699 23.05 -25.39 -4.67
CA ALA A 699 22.45 -26.16 -3.59
C ALA A 699 20.94 -25.94 -3.58
N ASN A 700 20.19 -26.99 -3.23
CA ASN A 700 18.77 -26.89 -2.92
C ASN A 700 18.40 -27.92 -1.84
N THR A 701 18.86 -27.66 -0.61
CA THR A 701 18.71 -28.53 0.56
C THR A 701 18.03 -27.77 1.69
N ASP A 702 17.68 -28.47 2.78
CA ASP A 702 17.13 -27.87 4.00
C ASP A 702 18.15 -26.94 4.70
N ASP A 703 19.45 -27.11 4.41
CA ASP A 703 20.52 -26.34 5.01
C ASP A 703 20.95 -25.14 4.16
N GLN A 704 20.94 -25.25 2.83
CA GLN A 704 21.32 -24.17 1.93
C GLN A 704 20.56 -24.19 0.60
N GLN A 705 20.30 -23.00 0.07
CA GLN A 705 19.76 -22.81 -1.29
C GLN A 705 20.59 -21.77 -2.01
N GLY A 706 21.10 -22.09 -3.20
CA GLY A 706 22.00 -21.18 -3.91
C GLY A 706 22.05 -21.40 -5.40
N VAL A 707 22.32 -20.33 -6.13
CA VAL A 707 22.43 -20.30 -7.59
C VAL A 707 23.67 -19.54 -8.04
N SER A 708 24.17 -19.89 -9.22
CA SER A 708 25.13 -19.09 -9.97
C SER A 708 24.58 -18.82 -11.38
N VAL A 709 24.72 -17.57 -11.83
CA VAL A 709 24.36 -17.12 -13.17
C VAL A 709 25.60 -16.46 -13.79
N PRO A 710 26.46 -17.22 -14.48
CA PRO A 710 27.76 -16.76 -14.92
C PRO A 710 27.70 -15.52 -15.83
N SER A 711 26.68 -15.44 -16.70
CA SER A 711 26.47 -14.29 -17.59
C SER A 711 26.19 -12.98 -16.85
N LEU A 712 25.74 -13.05 -15.59
CA LEU A 712 25.53 -11.90 -14.72
C LEU A 712 26.67 -11.68 -13.72
N GLY A 713 27.71 -12.52 -13.74
CA GLY A 713 28.74 -12.56 -12.71
C GLY A 713 28.19 -12.88 -11.31
N LEU A 714 27.00 -13.48 -11.22
CA LEU A 714 26.24 -13.57 -9.97
C LEU A 714 26.38 -14.94 -9.32
N THR A 715 26.63 -14.95 -8.02
CA THR A 715 26.48 -16.12 -7.15
C THR A 715 25.72 -15.70 -5.90
N ALA A 716 24.64 -16.39 -5.56
CA ALA A 716 23.84 -16.05 -4.39
C ALA A 716 23.43 -17.30 -3.62
N VAL A 717 23.49 -17.23 -2.28
CA VAL A 717 23.21 -18.35 -1.38
C VAL A 717 22.48 -17.86 -0.14
N ASN A 718 21.37 -18.52 0.17
CA ASN A 718 20.68 -18.46 1.44
C ASN A 718 21.16 -19.64 2.29
N PHE A 719 21.89 -19.34 3.37
CA PHE A 719 22.34 -20.31 4.36
C PHE A 719 21.33 -20.35 5.52
N TRP A 720 20.64 -21.49 5.69
CA TRP A 720 19.69 -21.70 6.77
C TRP A 720 20.37 -22.05 8.09
N PHE A 721 21.51 -22.73 8.03
CA PHE A 721 22.31 -23.12 9.21
C PHE A 721 23.81 -22.73 9.12
N GLY A 722 24.33 -22.44 7.91
CA GLY A 722 25.76 -22.25 7.63
C GLY A 722 26.27 -23.33 6.66
N GLY A 723 27.55 -23.38 6.36
CA GLY A 723 28.18 -24.38 5.50
C GLY A 723 28.87 -23.80 4.26
N THR A 724 29.13 -24.67 3.28
CA THR A 724 29.86 -24.35 2.04
C THR A 724 28.99 -24.64 0.82
N VAL A 725 28.80 -23.64 -0.04
CA VAL A 725 28.08 -23.77 -1.31
C VAL A 725 28.88 -23.09 -2.41
N GLY A 726 29.38 -23.90 -3.36
CA GLY A 726 30.28 -23.41 -4.40
C GLY A 726 31.52 -22.75 -3.79
N THR A 727 31.73 -21.48 -4.11
CA THR A 727 32.86 -20.68 -3.59
C THR A 727 32.55 -19.93 -2.30
N LEU A 728 31.31 -20.01 -1.77
CA LEU A 728 30.90 -19.29 -0.57
C LEU A 728 30.85 -20.22 0.64
N VAL A 729 31.37 -19.72 1.77
CA VAL A 729 31.35 -20.38 3.07
C VAL A 729 30.78 -19.41 4.09
N ALA A 730 29.84 -19.86 4.92
CA ALA A 730 29.32 -19.13 6.06
C ALA A 730 29.37 -20.00 7.32
N ASP A 731 29.76 -19.46 8.46
CA ASP A 731 29.79 -20.21 9.72
C ASP A 731 28.42 -20.28 10.43
N ASN A 732 27.46 -19.46 9.98
CA ASN A 732 26.15 -19.27 10.59
C ASN A 732 25.07 -18.99 9.51
N PRO A 733 23.78 -19.00 9.89
CA PRO A 733 22.70 -18.60 8.99
C PRO A 733 22.86 -17.15 8.52
N CYS A 734 22.77 -16.94 7.21
CA CYS A 734 22.83 -15.62 6.56
C CYS A 734 22.35 -15.71 5.11
N SER A 735 22.13 -14.57 4.47
CA SER A 735 21.99 -14.50 3.01
C SER A 735 23.21 -13.80 2.42
N VAL A 736 23.76 -14.33 1.32
CA VAL A 736 24.96 -13.81 0.66
C VAL A 736 24.73 -13.72 -0.84
N MET A 737 25.09 -12.60 -1.45
CA MET A 737 25.09 -12.41 -2.90
C MET A 737 26.36 -11.71 -3.34
N VAL A 738 27.07 -12.31 -4.29
CA VAL A 738 28.25 -11.76 -4.94
C VAL A 738 27.92 -11.45 -6.39
N THR A 739 28.31 -10.26 -6.85
CA THR A 739 28.27 -9.87 -8.26
C THR A 739 29.66 -9.41 -8.67
N GLU A 740 30.31 -10.18 -9.55
CA GLU A 740 31.55 -9.80 -10.25
C GLU A 740 31.20 -8.85 -11.41
N HIS A 741 31.93 -7.74 -11.49
CA HIS A 741 31.69 -6.68 -12.48
C HIS A 741 32.75 -6.71 -13.59
N PRO A 742 32.43 -6.27 -14.82
CA PRO A 742 33.38 -6.26 -15.94
C PRO A 742 34.62 -5.39 -15.73
N ASP A 743 34.58 -4.44 -14.80
CA ASP A 743 35.68 -3.53 -14.47
C ASP A 743 36.74 -4.15 -13.53
N GLY A 744 36.63 -5.46 -13.26
CA GLY A 744 37.53 -6.17 -12.34
C GLY A 744 37.22 -5.92 -10.87
N THR A 745 36.08 -5.32 -10.54
CA THR A 745 35.58 -5.23 -9.16
C THR A 745 34.51 -6.28 -8.88
N ALA A 746 34.18 -6.48 -7.60
CA ALA A 746 33.01 -7.26 -7.20
C ALA A 746 32.30 -6.59 -6.02
N THR A 747 31.00 -6.82 -5.94
CA THR A 747 30.15 -6.41 -4.81
C THR A 747 29.69 -7.65 -4.06
N VAL A 748 29.96 -7.70 -2.75
CA VAL A 748 29.56 -8.76 -1.83
C VAL A 748 28.52 -8.19 -0.88
N CYS A 749 27.30 -8.67 -0.98
CA CYS A 749 26.17 -8.32 -0.13
C CYS A 749 25.93 -9.45 0.88
N VAL A 750 25.84 -9.10 2.17
CA VAL A 750 25.59 -10.05 3.26
C VAL A 750 24.50 -9.50 4.17
N SER A 751 23.57 -10.32 4.64
CA SER A 751 22.62 -9.93 5.67
C SER A 751 22.36 -11.04 6.68
N ASP A 752 21.77 -10.65 7.81
CA ASP A 752 21.19 -11.54 8.81
C ASP A 752 19.65 -11.48 8.76
N PRO A 753 18.97 -12.35 7.97
CA PRO A 753 17.51 -12.43 7.96
C PRO A 753 16.89 -12.79 9.32
N MET A 754 17.64 -13.48 10.19
CA MET A 754 17.15 -13.87 11.52
C MET A 754 17.05 -12.66 12.47
N ARG A 755 17.85 -11.61 12.26
CA ARG A 755 18.01 -10.45 13.14
C ARG A 755 18.48 -10.79 14.55
N MET A 756 19.37 -11.78 14.65
CA MET A 756 19.85 -12.33 15.92
C MET A 756 21.35 -12.66 15.91
N ARG A 757 22.07 -12.36 14.83
CA ARG A 757 23.51 -12.66 14.72
C ARG A 757 24.31 -11.55 15.40
N THR A 758 25.04 -11.92 16.43
CA THR A 758 26.01 -11.04 17.12
C THR A 758 27.42 -11.18 16.54
N ASN A 759 27.65 -12.19 15.70
CA ASN A 759 28.84 -12.40 14.89
C ASN A 759 28.48 -13.24 13.66
N LEU A 760 29.25 -13.08 12.58
CA LEU A 760 29.14 -13.88 11.36
C LEU A 760 30.47 -13.86 10.62
N THR A 761 30.96 -15.02 10.17
CA THR A 761 32.08 -15.10 9.23
C THR A 761 31.59 -15.57 7.87
N VAL A 762 31.89 -14.80 6.83
CA VAL A 762 31.68 -15.21 5.44
C VAL A 762 33.03 -15.28 4.73
N THR A 763 33.31 -16.39 4.07
CA THR A 763 34.49 -16.53 3.20
C THR A 763 34.04 -16.75 1.76
N TRP A 764 34.62 -15.97 0.85
CA TRP A 764 34.50 -16.16 -0.58
C TRP A 764 35.83 -16.67 -1.13
N ASN A 765 35.85 -17.94 -1.56
CA ASN A 765 37.00 -18.65 -2.13
C ASN A 765 37.29 -18.17 -3.56
N ARG A 766 37.63 -16.89 -3.67
CA ARG A 766 38.03 -16.19 -4.89
C ARG A 766 39.19 -15.27 -4.54
N ALA A 767 40.21 -15.25 -5.39
CA ALA A 767 41.32 -14.33 -5.25
C ALA A 767 40.85 -12.87 -5.33
N VAL A 768 41.15 -12.09 -4.31
CA VAL A 768 40.78 -10.68 -4.17
C VAL A 768 42.04 -9.90 -3.84
N ALA A 769 42.37 -8.89 -4.65
CA ALA A 769 43.55 -8.06 -4.47
C ALA A 769 43.40 -7.08 -3.31
N ALA A 770 42.23 -6.44 -3.18
CA ALA A 770 41.99 -5.43 -2.15
C ALA A 770 40.50 -5.26 -1.82
N VAL A 771 40.21 -4.87 -0.57
CA VAL A 771 38.89 -4.37 -0.16
C VAL A 771 38.84 -2.88 -0.46
N VAL A 772 37.88 -2.46 -1.28
CA VAL A 772 37.69 -1.07 -1.73
C VAL A 772 36.84 -0.29 -0.72
N SER A 773 35.75 -0.89 -0.25
CA SER A 773 34.91 -0.31 0.80
C SER A 773 34.18 -1.39 1.59
N LYS A 774 33.86 -1.10 2.86
CA LYS A 774 33.11 -1.97 3.76
C LYS A 774 32.30 -1.14 4.75
N PRO A 775 31.16 -1.64 5.27
CA PRO A 775 30.41 -0.98 6.34
C PRO A 775 31.13 -1.13 7.70
N SER A 776 30.69 -0.34 8.68
CA SER A 776 31.21 -0.39 10.06
C SER A 776 30.95 -1.73 10.75
N THR A 777 29.92 -2.47 10.32
CA THR A 777 29.58 -3.80 10.82
C THR A 777 30.63 -4.86 10.47
N VAL A 778 31.50 -4.64 9.48
CA VAL A 778 32.62 -5.52 9.16
C VAL A 778 33.79 -5.20 10.07
N SER A 779 34.01 -6.01 11.09
CA SER A 779 35.08 -5.85 12.08
C SER A 779 36.46 -6.22 11.52
N SER A 780 36.53 -7.19 10.60
CA SER A 780 37.76 -7.56 9.91
C SER A 780 37.47 -8.01 8.47
N ALA A 781 38.36 -7.64 7.54
CA ALA A 781 38.31 -8.08 6.15
C ALA A 781 39.72 -8.42 5.67
N THR A 782 39.92 -9.67 5.23
CA THR A 782 41.22 -10.18 4.77
C THR A 782 41.11 -10.59 3.32
N ALA A 783 41.85 -9.91 2.45
CA ALA A 783 41.97 -10.20 1.02
C ALA A 783 43.23 -11.04 0.74
N GLY A 784 43.34 -11.65 -0.45
CA GLY A 784 44.40 -12.58 -0.82
C GLY A 784 43.88 -13.69 -1.73
N ALA A 785 44.25 -14.94 -1.47
CA ALA A 785 43.75 -16.11 -2.21
C ALA A 785 42.23 -16.35 -2.04
N SER A 786 41.66 -15.84 -0.95
CA SER A 786 40.23 -15.82 -0.64
C SER A 786 39.89 -14.50 0.07
N LEU A 787 38.65 -14.02 -0.04
CA LEU A 787 38.15 -12.93 0.79
C LEU A 787 37.47 -13.49 2.04
N ARG A 788 37.99 -13.15 3.22
CA ARG A 788 37.35 -13.47 4.50
C ARG A 788 36.79 -12.20 5.14
N LEU A 789 35.50 -12.18 5.40
CA LEU A 789 34.77 -11.09 6.07
C LEU A 789 34.29 -11.56 7.43
N VAL A 790 34.60 -10.80 8.48
CA VAL A 790 34.09 -11.01 9.83
C VAL A 790 33.18 -9.82 10.17
N PHE A 791 31.93 -10.12 10.48
CA PHE A 791 30.94 -9.15 10.93
C PHE A 791 30.84 -9.19 12.46
N GLY A 792 30.69 -8.01 13.06
CA GLY A 792 30.29 -7.87 14.46
C GLY A 792 28.79 -8.12 14.64
N ASP A 793 28.16 -7.37 15.55
CA ASP A 793 26.74 -7.49 15.80
C ASP A 793 25.91 -6.98 14.61
N LEU A 794 25.10 -7.86 14.05
CA LEU A 794 24.18 -7.60 12.95
C LEU A 794 22.72 -7.49 13.41
N SER A 795 22.38 -7.78 14.67
CA SER A 795 21.00 -7.72 15.16
C SER A 795 20.38 -6.33 14.97
N GLY A 796 21.15 -5.27 15.26
CA GLY A 796 20.75 -3.88 15.04
C GLY A 796 20.60 -3.46 13.57
N THR A 797 21.12 -4.24 12.62
CA THR A 797 20.91 -3.98 11.17
C THR A 797 19.51 -4.35 10.72
N ARG A 798 18.77 -5.12 11.53
CA ARG A 798 17.41 -5.56 11.26
C ARG A 798 17.29 -6.32 9.93
N GLY A 799 18.34 -7.03 9.53
CA GLY A 799 18.38 -7.79 8.28
C GLY A 799 18.66 -6.94 7.04
N THR A 800 19.00 -5.67 7.21
CA THR A 800 19.45 -4.80 6.11
C THR A 800 20.77 -5.31 5.54
N THR A 801 20.91 -5.25 4.21
CA THR A 801 22.12 -5.66 3.50
C THR A 801 23.35 -4.86 3.92
N GLN A 802 24.43 -5.59 4.20
CA GLN A 802 25.78 -5.08 4.41
C GLN A 802 26.60 -5.27 3.13
N THR A 803 27.08 -4.17 2.55
CA THR A 803 27.70 -4.18 1.21
C THR A 803 29.19 -3.91 1.26
N VAL A 804 29.99 -4.87 0.80
CA VAL A 804 31.44 -4.76 0.66
C VAL A 804 31.79 -4.69 -0.83
N LYS A 805 32.62 -3.72 -1.22
CA LYS A 805 33.18 -3.65 -2.57
C LYS A 805 34.64 -4.07 -2.54
N VAL A 806 35.05 -4.87 -3.51
CA VAL A 806 36.42 -5.40 -3.61
C VAL A 806 36.96 -5.29 -5.03
N ARG A 807 38.28 -5.34 -5.17
CA ARG A 807 38.99 -5.47 -6.45
C ARG A 807 39.52 -6.90 -6.59
N LEU A 808 39.21 -7.53 -7.72
CA LEU A 808 39.64 -8.88 -8.04
C LEU A 808 41.14 -8.90 -8.37
N ALA A 809 41.78 -10.05 -8.14
CA ALA A 809 43.20 -10.28 -8.41
C ALA A 809 43.46 -10.71 -9.86
#